data_AF-B7FSJ4-F1
#
_entry.id   AF-B7FSJ4-F1
#
_cell.length_a   1.000
_cell.length_b   1.000
_cell.length_c   1.000
_cell.angle_alpha   90.00
_cell.angle_beta   90.00
_cell.angle_gamma   90.00
#
_symmetry.space_group_name_H-M   'P 1'
#
loop_
_entity.id
_entity.type
_entity.pdbx_description
1 polymer ?
#
loop_
_entity_poly.entity_id
_entity_poly.type
_entity_poly.pdbx_seq_one_letter_code
_entity_poly.pdbx_strand_id
1 'polypeptide(L)'
;MKCVPFRPLLRLLLVASTRVVVVDAVDASFDQPFASAAIPHVPCVTLYHRNGRQGCGTADHDLQTGTLRYFQSGSSAPNVQEEYVAVVEDYVLTSTTLQTLMTAYRANGLLQGILVVNSTSIDENDNSFRSPDSQYPQGYGTPSAGLNYGNTQYAWNARGEDLLGLDLYGIPMVYVADADLSVAIVAKAKDPSAHDSSIVAAFNYYMGPDNVTSVECLRWKDTKTNRWNPKCLPLGGTSVWATAGSPPPSDNTNNRPVVLVGAGMDSTTLFHETTPAANAAAANIVVMLLAAKLLGENVDDAALDALPNRIGFALFEGETYGFMGSRNFLRDVAYPGFQCNDAIVPSVSKNANGHDYACLSPLRPSLKFTGISSIAGMIAVDQVAYAVGQGLLYTHADQNQDTYGAFLANVLKACSTSAVTVAPTSATASNGNYPYPPSPLTSLLSLSQGAVGGAVLSGYDYAFTNAAPYHSVLDDARLHAPDYQSIAGAATIVARSALAAAYDDGTYNSAAAATYAANIIPELESTDETLVTLADCVFYNSGCRTFREYAQTEFSNEKSRTGLDLRAPTTTASGTTPNYYVGVYNDANGQPFVRVGDRTYGAYNGKEYGNGGSDAFGILPREKARAIRGLLNDYLGRGSVSESSGETVQVQKCTKLADCASVKYCSTNSDSAICTAGGVCVCLRAHYHVAMDEALLAAENEFPGRFVVDETNDQGVSPMYTEPYWSNSVGVKVYRDVGQLPGLVTLVLGIGMAVLSFFAAFVLKVGLKKEKLY
;
A
#
# COMPACT_ATOMS: atom_id res chain seq x y z
N MET A 1 -81.81 -33.94 -17.50
CA MET A 1 -82.11 -34.48 -16.15
C MET A 1 -80.98 -34.04 -15.21
N LYS A 2 -81.31 -33.22 -14.21
CA LYS A 2 -80.57 -32.80 -12.99
C LYS A 2 -79.14 -32.21 -13.11
N CYS A 3 -79.06 -30.92 -12.74
CA CYS A 3 -77.87 -30.13 -12.41
C CYS A 3 -77.18 -30.57 -11.10
N VAL A 4 -75.87 -30.31 -10.96
CA VAL A 4 -75.11 -29.77 -9.80
C VAL A 4 -73.62 -29.56 -10.27
N PRO A 5 -72.87 -28.57 -9.76
CA PRO A 5 -72.12 -27.63 -10.61
C PRO A 5 -70.60 -27.86 -10.69
N PHE A 6 -70.02 -27.35 -11.78
CA PHE A 6 -68.59 -27.27 -12.05
C PHE A 6 -68.03 -25.92 -11.58
N ARG A 7 -67.23 -25.92 -10.51
CA ARG A 7 -66.11 -24.99 -10.19
C ARG A 7 -65.51 -25.43 -8.83
N PRO A 8 -64.18 -25.36 -8.57
CA PRO A 8 -63.16 -24.61 -9.32
C PRO A 8 -61.86 -25.43 -9.61
N LEU A 9 -61.47 -25.52 -10.89
CA LEU A 9 -60.10 -25.93 -11.29
C LEU A 9 -59.18 -24.72 -11.51
N LEU A 10 -59.56 -23.57 -10.93
CA LEU A 10 -58.86 -22.29 -11.02
C LEU A 10 -58.41 -21.81 -9.63
N ARG A 11 -57.78 -22.71 -8.85
CA ARG A 11 -57.15 -22.39 -7.56
C ARG A 11 -55.81 -23.09 -7.29
N LEU A 12 -55.23 -23.78 -8.28
CA LEU A 12 -53.92 -24.45 -8.13
C LEU A 12 -52.81 -23.85 -9.00
N LEU A 13 -52.99 -22.63 -9.51
CA LEU A 13 -52.03 -21.95 -10.40
C LEU A 13 -51.56 -20.58 -9.86
N LEU A 14 -51.76 -20.30 -8.58
CA LEU A 14 -51.43 -19.00 -7.98
C LEU A 14 -51.09 -19.11 -6.49
N VAL A 15 -50.13 -19.97 -6.14
CA VAL A 15 -49.28 -19.81 -4.93
C VAL A 15 -47.88 -20.34 -5.22
N ALA A 16 -47.14 -19.61 -6.05
CA ALA A 16 -45.69 -19.59 -5.98
C ALA A 16 -45.29 -18.11 -6.12
N SER A 17 -45.77 -17.29 -5.18
CA SER A 17 -45.23 -15.96 -4.98
C SER A 17 -43.79 -16.13 -4.57
N THR A 18 -42.88 -15.91 -5.51
CA THR A 18 -41.47 -15.65 -5.29
C THR A 18 -41.37 -14.50 -4.28
N ARG A 19 -41.19 -14.85 -3.00
CA ARG A 19 -40.53 -13.95 -2.07
C ARG A 19 -39.09 -13.87 -2.55
N VAL A 20 -38.75 -12.76 -3.18
CA VAL A 20 -37.37 -12.28 -3.21
C VAL A 20 -37.02 -12.04 -1.75
N VAL A 21 -36.37 -13.04 -1.14
CA VAL A 21 -35.65 -12.83 0.11
C VAL A 21 -34.38 -12.10 -0.33
N VAL A 22 -34.32 -10.81 -0.01
CA VAL A 22 -33.04 -10.12 0.14
C VAL A 22 -32.34 -10.86 1.28
N VAL A 23 -31.31 -11.64 0.96
CA VAL A 23 -30.50 -12.34 1.95
C VAL A 23 -29.51 -11.32 2.48
N ASP A 24 -29.89 -10.67 3.59
CA ASP A 24 -28.94 -10.06 4.49
C ASP A 24 -28.19 -11.19 5.24
N ALA A 25 -26.86 -11.09 5.26
CA ALA A 25 -25.89 -11.90 6.02
C ALA A 25 -25.98 -13.43 5.87
N VAL A 26 -24.89 -14.03 5.38
CA VAL A 26 -24.68 -15.48 5.33
C VAL A 26 -24.64 -16.03 6.75
N ASP A 27 -25.66 -16.80 7.15
CA ASP A 27 -25.63 -17.61 8.38
C ASP A 27 -24.45 -18.60 8.29
N ALA A 28 -23.55 -18.56 9.29
CA ALA A 28 -22.28 -19.28 9.33
C ALA A 28 -22.38 -20.81 9.55
N SER A 29 -23.53 -21.43 9.28
CA SER A 29 -23.73 -22.88 9.41
C SER A 29 -23.72 -23.57 8.04
N PHE A 30 -22.87 -24.60 7.91
CA PHE A 30 -22.80 -25.51 6.75
C PHE A 30 -24.05 -26.40 6.56
N ASP A 31 -25.10 -26.21 7.38
CA ASP A 31 -26.37 -26.95 7.30
C ASP A 31 -27.39 -26.34 6.30
N GLN A 32 -27.10 -25.15 5.75
CA GLN A 32 -27.82 -24.59 4.60
C GLN A 32 -26.99 -24.83 3.32
N PRO A 33 -27.62 -25.21 2.18
CA PRO A 33 -26.88 -25.34 0.93
C PRO A 33 -26.26 -23.98 0.61
N PHE A 34 -24.95 -23.95 0.38
CA PHE A 34 -24.28 -22.77 -0.16
C PHE A 34 -25.12 -22.23 -1.32
N ALA A 35 -25.63 -21.01 -1.19
CA ALA A 35 -25.91 -20.23 -2.38
C ALA A 35 -24.59 -20.17 -3.16
N SER A 36 -24.64 -20.26 -4.48
CA SER A 36 -23.50 -20.29 -5.42
C SER A 36 -22.62 -19.01 -5.43
N ALA A 37 -22.53 -18.29 -4.31
CA ALA A 37 -21.79 -17.07 -4.07
C ALA A 37 -20.36 -17.39 -3.59
N ALA A 38 -19.44 -16.47 -3.87
CA ALA A 38 -18.08 -16.54 -3.35
C ALA A 38 -18.11 -16.45 -1.82
N ILE A 39 -17.24 -17.21 -1.15
CA ILE A 39 -17.03 -17.03 0.29
C ILE A 39 -16.25 -15.73 0.53
N PRO A 40 -16.36 -15.06 1.69
CA PRO A 40 -15.46 -13.96 2.04
C PRO A 40 -14.00 -14.44 2.09
N HIS A 41 -13.12 -13.83 1.30
CA HIS A 41 -11.72 -14.23 1.20
C HIS A 41 -10.85 -13.06 0.70
N VAL A 42 -9.53 -13.25 0.79
CA VAL A 42 -8.49 -12.32 0.34
C VAL A 42 -7.59 -13.04 -0.66
N PRO A 43 -7.41 -12.54 -1.89
CA PRO A 43 -6.64 -13.22 -2.93
C PRO A 43 -5.12 -13.06 -2.77
N CYS A 44 -4.36 -14.14 -3.07
CA CYS A 44 -2.94 -14.06 -3.42
C CYS A 44 -2.77 -13.71 -4.90
N VAL A 45 -2.26 -12.53 -5.21
CA VAL A 45 -2.20 -12.04 -6.60
C VAL A 45 -0.86 -12.31 -7.28
N THR A 46 -0.86 -12.51 -8.60
CA THR A 46 0.38 -12.54 -9.40
C THR A 46 0.97 -11.13 -9.46
N LEU A 47 2.28 -11.00 -9.25
CA LEU A 47 3.05 -9.82 -9.62
C LEU A 47 4.14 -10.23 -10.61
N TYR A 48 4.28 -9.46 -11.69
CA TYR A 48 5.44 -9.56 -12.56
C TYR A 48 6.55 -8.65 -12.04
N HIS A 49 7.79 -9.05 -12.27
CA HIS A 49 8.99 -8.23 -12.08
C HIS A 49 9.89 -8.37 -13.32
N ARG A 50 11.02 -7.65 -13.33
CA ARG A 50 11.96 -7.58 -14.47
C ARG A 50 12.36 -8.94 -15.00
N ASN A 51 12.60 -9.88 -14.09
CA ASN A 51 13.22 -11.17 -14.38
C ASN A 51 12.25 -12.36 -14.23
N GLY A 52 10.95 -12.12 -14.02
CA GLY A 52 10.01 -13.20 -13.80
C GLY A 52 8.69 -12.76 -13.18
N ARG A 53 8.09 -13.68 -12.42
CA ARG A 53 6.81 -13.54 -11.73
C ARG A 53 6.90 -14.12 -10.32
N GLN A 54 5.99 -13.65 -9.47
CA GLN A 54 5.74 -14.20 -8.14
C GLN A 54 4.23 -14.17 -7.84
N GLY A 55 3.80 -14.87 -6.81
CA GLY A 55 2.39 -14.98 -6.40
C GLY A 55 1.63 -16.10 -7.11
N CYS A 56 0.29 -16.03 -7.05
CA CYS A 56 -0.60 -17.15 -7.37
C CYS A 56 -1.44 -16.89 -8.63
N GLY A 57 -1.89 -17.95 -9.31
CA GLY A 57 -2.69 -17.83 -10.53
C GLY A 57 -3.04 -19.19 -11.13
N THR A 58 -4.22 -19.34 -11.74
CA THR A 58 -4.53 -20.53 -12.56
C THR A 58 -3.83 -20.46 -13.92
N ALA A 59 -3.56 -21.62 -14.50
CA ALA A 59 -2.87 -21.71 -15.78
C ALA A 59 -3.67 -21.12 -16.95
N ASP A 60 -5.00 -21.25 -16.88
CA ASP A 60 -5.96 -20.77 -17.85
C ASP A 60 -7.23 -20.26 -17.14
N HIS A 61 -8.28 -19.98 -17.92
CA HIS A 61 -9.56 -19.47 -17.44
C HIS A 61 -10.52 -20.57 -16.94
N ASP A 62 -10.14 -21.84 -17.00
CA ASP A 62 -10.99 -22.93 -16.54
C ASP A 62 -11.03 -22.95 -15.00
N LEU A 63 -12.16 -23.42 -14.46
CA LEU A 63 -12.36 -23.51 -13.03
C LEU A 63 -11.52 -24.66 -12.47
N GLN A 64 -10.61 -24.36 -11.55
CA GLN A 64 -9.92 -25.40 -10.78
C GLN A 64 -10.79 -25.81 -9.60
N THR A 65 -11.27 -27.06 -9.61
CA THR A 65 -12.25 -27.55 -8.64
C THR A 65 -11.72 -28.80 -7.95
N GLY A 66 -11.76 -28.83 -6.62
CA GLY A 66 -11.30 -30.00 -5.88
C GLY A 66 -12.01 -30.16 -4.55
N THR A 67 -12.04 -31.41 -4.07
CA THR A 67 -12.58 -31.77 -2.77
C THR A 67 -11.70 -31.19 -1.64
N LEU A 68 -12.30 -30.70 -0.55
CA LEU A 68 -11.52 -30.14 0.56
C LEU A 68 -10.70 -31.23 1.27
N ARG A 69 -9.41 -30.97 1.50
CA ARG A 69 -8.50 -31.86 2.25
C ARG A 69 -7.62 -31.06 3.19
N TYR A 70 -7.69 -31.37 4.48
CA TYR A 70 -6.86 -30.71 5.49
C TYR A 70 -5.39 -31.11 5.35
N PHE A 71 -4.49 -30.13 5.37
CA PHE A 71 -3.05 -30.35 5.41
C PHE A 71 -2.57 -30.30 6.86
N GLN A 72 -2.02 -31.41 7.34
CA GLN A 72 -1.48 -31.49 8.70
C GLN A 72 -0.01 -31.03 8.71
N SER A 73 0.35 -30.21 9.70
CA SER A 73 1.74 -29.76 9.85
C SER A 73 2.72 -30.95 9.98
N GLY A 74 3.85 -30.87 9.26
CA GLY A 74 4.91 -31.89 9.26
C GLY A 74 4.56 -33.22 8.60
N SER A 75 3.42 -33.33 7.91
CA SER A 75 3.02 -34.53 7.17
C SER A 75 3.30 -34.43 5.67
N SER A 76 3.19 -35.56 4.96
CA SER A 76 3.16 -35.56 3.49
C SER A 76 1.86 -34.95 2.96
N ALA A 77 1.87 -34.51 1.69
CA ALA A 77 0.65 -34.10 1.02
C ALA A 77 -0.46 -35.17 1.13
N PRO A 78 -1.75 -34.78 1.17
CA PRO A 78 -2.86 -35.72 1.27
C PRO A 78 -2.76 -36.82 0.21
N ASN A 79 -2.77 -38.08 0.64
CA ASN A 79 -2.72 -39.23 -0.27
C ASN A 79 -4.11 -39.49 -0.85
N VAL A 80 -4.43 -38.81 -1.94
CA VAL A 80 -5.73 -38.87 -2.62
C VAL A 80 -5.58 -39.31 -4.08
N GLN A 81 -6.66 -39.86 -4.64
CA GLN A 81 -6.72 -40.29 -6.04
C GLN A 81 -7.58 -39.35 -6.92
N GLU A 82 -8.09 -38.27 -6.33
CA GLU A 82 -8.96 -37.29 -6.97
C GLU A 82 -8.42 -35.87 -6.76
N GLU A 83 -8.92 -34.94 -7.57
CA GLU A 83 -8.60 -33.53 -7.50
C GLU A 83 -9.02 -32.93 -6.14
N TYR A 84 -8.12 -32.18 -5.51
CA TYR A 84 -8.33 -31.67 -4.16
C TYR A 84 -7.85 -30.23 -3.97
N VAL A 85 -8.45 -29.56 -2.99
CA VAL A 85 -8.02 -28.24 -2.51
C VAL A 85 -7.46 -28.43 -1.10
N ALA A 86 -6.21 -28.00 -0.89
CA ALA A 86 -5.55 -28.09 0.40
C ALA A 86 -6.08 -27.01 1.34
N VAL A 87 -6.57 -27.39 2.52
CA VAL A 87 -6.93 -26.46 3.59
C VAL A 87 -5.77 -26.39 4.58
N VAL A 88 -5.18 -25.20 4.71
CA VAL A 88 -3.96 -24.95 5.48
C VAL A 88 -4.27 -23.85 6.51
N GLU A 89 -4.07 -24.13 7.80
CA GLU A 89 -4.12 -23.06 8.80
C GLU A 89 -2.89 -22.14 8.62
N ASP A 90 -3.08 -20.84 8.76
CA ASP A 90 -2.06 -19.80 8.54
C ASP A 90 -0.72 -20.04 9.27
N TYR A 91 -0.71 -20.57 10.49
CA TYR A 91 0.53 -20.92 11.20
C TYR A 91 1.30 -22.10 10.59
N VAL A 92 0.61 -22.94 9.81
CA VAL A 92 1.18 -24.09 9.07
C VAL A 92 1.71 -23.64 7.70
N LEU A 93 1.31 -22.45 7.24
CA LEU A 93 1.77 -21.90 5.96
C LEU A 93 3.25 -21.49 6.06
N THR A 94 4.12 -22.39 5.61
CA THR A 94 5.58 -22.23 5.63
C THR A 94 6.16 -22.60 4.27
N SER A 95 7.45 -22.29 4.06
CA SER A 95 8.15 -22.65 2.81
C SER A 95 8.12 -24.17 2.60
N THR A 96 8.29 -24.94 3.68
CA THR A 96 8.27 -26.41 3.67
C THR A 96 6.89 -26.96 3.31
N THR A 97 5.81 -26.35 3.84
CA THR A 97 4.43 -26.73 3.50
C THR A 97 4.15 -26.53 2.02
N LEU A 98 4.50 -25.36 1.47
CA LEU A 98 4.31 -25.07 0.05
C LEU A 98 5.18 -25.95 -0.84
N GLN A 99 6.44 -26.19 -0.48
CA GLN A 99 7.30 -27.12 -1.22
C GLN A 99 6.72 -28.54 -1.26
N THR A 100 6.13 -29.01 -0.16
CA THR A 100 5.49 -30.33 -0.07
C THR A 100 4.28 -30.40 -1.02
N LEU A 101 3.39 -29.40 -0.97
CA LEU A 101 2.21 -29.32 -1.84
C LEU A 101 2.58 -29.19 -3.32
N MET A 102 3.56 -28.35 -3.65
CA MET A 102 4.04 -28.15 -5.02
C MET A 102 4.74 -29.39 -5.58
N THR A 103 5.46 -30.14 -4.74
CA THR A 103 6.05 -31.43 -5.15
C THR A 103 4.97 -32.44 -5.50
N ALA A 104 3.89 -32.50 -4.71
CA ALA A 104 2.74 -33.36 -5.00
C ALA A 104 2.03 -32.94 -6.29
N TYR A 105 1.79 -31.63 -6.48
CA TYR A 105 1.22 -31.08 -7.71
C TYR A 105 2.02 -31.49 -8.95
N ARG A 106 3.35 -31.33 -8.92
CA ARG A 106 4.22 -31.73 -10.05
C ARG A 106 4.23 -33.24 -10.30
N ALA A 107 3.96 -34.05 -9.28
CA ALA A 107 3.98 -35.50 -9.40
C ALA A 107 2.69 -36.08 -10.00
N ASN A 108 1.52 -35.52 -9.70
CA ASN A 108 0.23 -36.10 -10.10
C ASN A 108 -0.82 -35.10 -10.63
N GLY A 109 -0.61 -33.79 -10.51
CA GLY A 109 -1.53 -32.75 -10.97
C GLY A 109 -2.87 -32.66 -10.21
N LEU A 110 -3.00 -33.32 -9.05
CA LEU A 110 -4.28 -33.41 -8.33
C LEU A 110 -4.58 -32.20 -7.44
N LEU A 111 -3.58 -31.39 -7.09
CA LEU A 111 -3.79 -30.17 -6.31
C LEU A 111 -4.40 -29.08 -7.21
N GLN A 112 -5.59 -28.59 -6.84
CA GLN A 112 -6.38 -27.59 -7.58
C GLN A 112 -6.42 -26.21 -6.89
N GLY A 113 -5.73 -26.05 -5.77
CA GLY A 113 -5.69 -24.79 -5.04
C GLY A 113 -5.42 -24.95 -3.56
N ILE A 114 -5.17 -23.82 -2.90
CA ILE A 114 -4.85 -23.75 -1.47
C ILE A 114 -5.81 -22.74 -0.80
N LEU A 115 -6.55 -23.21 0.20
CA LEU A 115 -7.33 -22.37 1.09
C LEU A 115 -6.54 -22.19 2.38
N VAL A 116 -5.98 -20.99 2.56
CA VAL A 116 -5.39 -20.60 3.84
C VAL A 116 -6.51 -20.08 4.73
N VAL A 117 -6.58 -20.57 5.96
CA VAL A 117 -7.64 -20.21 6.91
C VAL A 117 -7.01 -19.68 8.18
N ASN A 118 -7.74 -18.81 8.89
CA ASN A 118 -7.34 -18.33 10.20
C ASN A 118 -7.10 -19.52 11.15
N SER A 119 -6.05 -19.46 11.96
CA SER A 119 -5.73 -20.46 12.99
C SER A 119 -6.94 -20.80 13.86
N THR A 120 -7.24 -22.09 13.96
CA THR A 120 -8.33 -22.60 14.81
C THR A 120 -7.81 -23.31 16.06
N SER A 121 -6.50 -23.57 16.08
CA SER A 121 -5.85 -24.50 17.01
C SER A 121 -4.75 -23.87 17.84
N ILE A 122 -4.35 -22.64 17.55
CA ILE A 122 -3.35 -21.87 18.30
C ILE A 122 -3.80 -20.43 18.49
N ASP A 123 -3.24 -19.77 19.51
CA ASP A 123 -3.45 -18.35 19.78
C ASP A 123 -2.56 -17.51 18.83
N GLU A 124 -3.08 -16.39 18.34
CA GLU A 124 -2.38 -15.43 17.48
C GLU A 124 -1.09 -14.87 18.12
N ASN A 125 -0.98 -14.92 19.45
CA ASN A 125 0.21 -14.51 20.19
C ASN A 125 1.30 -15.59 20.30
N ASP A 126 1.10 -16.76 19.70
CA ASP A 126 2.07 -17.85 19.72
C ASP A 126 3.28 -17.51 18.83
N ASN A 127 4.49 -17.74 19.35
CA ASN A 127 5.73 -17.58 18.60
C ASN A 127 5.94 -18.65 17.52
N SER A 128 4.90 -19.26 16.96
CA SER A 128 4.97 -20.25 15.88
C SER A 128 4.78 -19.64 14.50
N PHE A 129 4.09 -18.50 14.39
CA PHE A 129 3.85 -17.82 13.11
C PHE A 129 5.14 -17.37 12.42
N ARG A 130 5.25 -17.61 11.13
CA ARG A 130 6.40 -17.22 10.33
C ARG A 130 6.10 -15.95 9.53
N SER A 131 7.14 -15.21 9.18
CA SER A 131 7.01 -14.09 8.26
C SER A 131 6.97 -14.63 6.83
N PRO A 132 6.00 -14.23 5.99
CA PRO A 132 5.98 -14.64 4.60
C PRO A 132 7.09 -13.98 3.77
N ASP A 133 7.74 -12.92 4.28
CA ASP A 133 8.84 -12.27 3.57
C ASP A 133 10.15 -13.09 3.69
N SER A 134 11.14 -12.72 2.90
CA SER A 134 12.49 -13.29 2.92
C SER A 134 13.16 -13.06 4.27
N GLN A 135 14.09 -13.97 4.60
CA GLN A 135 15.02 -13.79 5.71
C GLN A 135 15.91 -12.56 5.53
N TYR A 136 16.14 -12.17 4.26
CA TYR A 136 16.89 -11.00 3.85
C TYR A 136 15.95 -10.05 3.11
N PRO A 137 15.04 -9.32 3.79
CA PRO A 137 14.04 -8.49 3.12
C PRO A 137 14.71 -7.55 2.13
N GLN A 138 14.26 -7.60 0.87
CA GLN A 138 14.80 -6.87 -0.28
C GLN A 138 16.28 -7.12 -0.61
N GLY A 139 16.99 -7.93 0.17
CA GLY A 139 18.38 -8.30 0.00
C GLY A 139 18.54 -9.57 -0.84
N TYR A 140 19.51 -10.40 -0.45
CA TYR A 140 19.88 -11.62 -1.16
C TYR A 140 18.69 -12.52 -1.46
N GLY A 141 18.60 -12.99 -2.71
CA GLY A 141 17.52 -13.87 -3.18
C GLY A 141 16.27 -13.16 -3.67
N THR A 142 16.11 -11.86 -3.38
CA THR A 142 14.92 -11.09 -3.80
C THR A 142 15.16 -10.34 -5.11
N PRO A 143 14.10 -9.94 -5.85
CA PRO A 143 14.23 -9.09 -7.05
C PRO A 143 14.91 -7.74 -6.81
N SER A 144 14.94 -7.26 -5.56
CA SER A 144 15.50 -5.95 -5.16
C SER A 144 16.96 -6.02 -4.70
N ALA A 145 17.59 -7.20 -4.72
CA ALA A 145 18.93 -7.43 -4.15
C ALA A 145 19.98 -6.41 -4.65
N GLY A 146 19.93 -6.07 -5.94
CA GLY A 146 20.88 -5.16 -6.60
C GLY A 146 20.76 -3.69 -6.19
N LEU A 147 19.76 -3.32 -5.39
CA LEU A 147 19.53 -1.94 -4.95
C LEU A 147 20.12 -1.64 -3.56
N ASN A 148 20.50 -2.67 -2.81
CA ASN A 148 20.93 -2.53 -1.42
C ASN A 148 22.36 -2.00 -1.30
N TYR A 149 22.64 -1.42 -0.14
CA TYR A 149 23.97 -0.99 0.28
C TYR A 149 24.43 -1.81 1.48
N GLY A 150 25.73 -2.08 1.59
CA GLY A 150 26.30 -2.85 2.70
C GLY A 150 26.11 -4.37 2.56
N ASN A 151 25.87 -5.05 3.69
CA ASN A 151 25.69 -6.52 3.70
C ASN A 151 24.25 -6.95 3.34
N THR A 152 24.06 -7.44 2.12
CA THR A 152 22.74 -7.89 1.62
C THR A 152 22.30 -9.27 2.11
N GLN A 153 23.15 -9.98 2.87
CA GLN A 153 22.88 -11.31 3.41
C GLN A 153 22.72 -11.28 4.94
N TYR A 154 22.47 -10.09 5.51
CA TYR A 154 22.18 -9.98 6.94
C TYR A 154 20.73 -10.32 7.22
N ALA A 155 20.51 -11.31 8.10
CA ALA A 155 19.19 -11.89 8.38
C ALA A 155 18.34 -11.02 9.32
N TRP A 156 17.96 -9.83 8.86
CA TRP A 156 17.10 -8.92 9.62
C TRP A 156 15.78 -9.57 10.01
N ASN A 157 15.20 -10.37 9.11
CA ASN A 157 13.97 -11.11 9.36
C ASN A 157 14.30 -12.57 9.69
N ALA A 158 14.77 -12.85 10.90
CA ALA A 158 15.22 -14.19 11.30
C ALA A 158 14.15 -15.30 11.15
N ARG A 159 12.87 -14.93 10.99
CA ARG A 159 11.72 -15.83 10.80
C ARG A 159 11.12 -15.79 9.39
N GLY A 160 11.82 -15.18 8.44
CA GLY A 160 11.38 -15.09 7.05
C GLY A 160 11.43 -16.44 6.33
N GLU A 161 10.37 -16.74 5.59
CA GLU A 161 10.19 -17.98 4.82
C GLU A 161 10.21 -17.75 3.30
N ASP A 162 10.34 -16.50 2.85
CA ASP A 162 10.40 -16.12 1.42
C ASP A 162 9.20 -16.62 0.59
N LEU A 163 8.00 -16.62 1.21
CA LEU A 163 6.75 -16.99 0.55
C LEU A 163 6.33 -15.94 -0.49
N LEU A 164 6.65 -14.66 -0.26
CA LEU A 164 6.35 -13.57 -1.19
C LEU A 164 7.10 -13.71 -2.53
N GLY A 165 8.29 -14.32 -2.52
CA GLY A 165 9.11 -14.55 -3.70
C GLY A 165 8.74 -15.80 -4.50
N LEU A 166 7.76 -16.60 -4.04
CA LEU A 166 7.38 -17.84 -4.71
C LEU A 166 6.54 -17.59 -5.96
N ASP A 167 6.84 -18.33 -7.03
CA ASP A 167 5.98 -18.45 -8.19
C ASP A 167 5.08 -19.70 -8.06
N LEU A 168 3.79 -19.46 -7.86
CA LEU A 168 2.75 -20.48 -7.76
C LEU A 168 1.87 -20.52 -9.02
N TYR A 169 2.46 -20.31 -10.20
CA TYR A 169 1.74 -20.51 -11.46
C TYR A 169 1.07 -21.90 -11.52
N GLY A 170 -0.21 -21.89 -11.87
CA GLY A 170 -1.05 -23.09 -11.94
C GLY A 170 -1.77 -23.42 -10.64
N ILE A 171 -1.42 -22.81 -9.50
CA ILE A 171 -2.04 -23.07 -8.19
C ILE A 171 -2.61 -21.77 -7.61
N PRO A 172 -3.95 -21.63 -7.53
CA PRO A 172 -4.57 -20.49 -6.87
C PRO A 172 -4.50 -20.62 -5.35
N MET A 173 -4.44 -19.48 -4.67
CA MET A 173 -4.45 -19.42 -3.21
C MET A 173 -5.29 -18.23 -2.74
N VAL A 174 -6.06 -18.44 -1.68
CA VAL A 174 -6.76 -17.35 -0.98
C VAL A 174 -6.64 -17.53 0.53
N TYR A 175 -6.84 -16.43 1.26
CA TYR A 175 -6.94 -16.41 2.71
C TYR A 175 -8.37 -16.16 3.15
N VAL A 176 -8.85 -16.95 4.10
CA VAL A 176 -10.15 -16.79 4.75
C VAL A 176 -9.90 -16.25 6.16
N ALA A 177 -10.09 -14.94 6.34
CA ALA A 177 -9.84 -14.27 7.61
C ALA A 177 -10.94 -14.51 8.66
N ASP A 178 -12.18 -14.79 8.21
CA ASP A 178 -13.32 -15.03 9.08
C ASP A 178 -13.14 -16.30 9.91
N ALA A 179 -13.14 -16.14 11.24
CA ALA A 179 -12.82 -17.22 12.17
C ALA A 179 -13.88 -18.33 12.17
N ASP A 180 -15.17 -17.99 12.15
CA ASP A 180 -16.27 -18.96 12.18
C ASP A 180 -16.29 -19.79 10.89
N LEU A 181 -16.11 -19.13 9.74
CA LEU A 181 -15.98 -19.80 8.46
C LEU A 181 -14.73 -20.68 8.41
N SER A 182 -13.61 -20.22 8.97
CA SER A 182 -12.35 -20.98 9.05
C SER A 182 -12.54 -22.28 9.85
N VAL A 183 -13.13 -22.20 11.04
CA VAL A 183 -13.45 -23.37 11.88
C VAL A 183 -14.28 -24.39 11.11
N ALA A 184 -15.30 -23.92 10.40
CA ALA A 184 -16.23 -24.81 9.74
C ALA A 184 -15.66 -25.39 8.42
N ILE A 185 -14.81 -24.65 7.68
CA ILE A 185 -13.99 -25.20 6.58
C ILE A 185 -13.04 -26.30 7.09
N VAL A 186 -12.32 -26.06 8.18
CA VAL A 186 -11.38 -27.03 8.78
C VAL A 186 -12.11 -28.30 9.23
N ALA A 187 -13.27 -28.15 9.88
CA ALA A 187 -14.08 -29.29 10.31
C ALA A 187 -14.50 -30.17 9.13
N LYS A 188 -14.94 -29.57 8.02
CA LYS A 188 -15.29 -30.32 6.80
C LYS A 188 -14.08 -30.93 6.10
N ALA A 189 -12.95 -30.23 6.08
CA ALA A 189 -11.72 -30.73 5.47
C ALA A 189 -11.08 -31.91 6.22
N LYS A 190 -11.38 -32.05 7.52
CA LYS A 190 -10.95 -33.17 8.38
C LYS A 190 -11.92 -34.36 8.38
N ASP A 191 -13.17 -34.16 7.94
CA ASP A 191 -14.22 -35.18 8.01
C ASP A 191 -14.01 -36.28 6.93
N PRO A 192 -13.73 -37.53 7.33
CA PRO A 192 -13.53 -38.64 6.40
C PRO A 192 -14.79 -38.97 5.58
N SER A 193 -15.98 -38.67 6.11
CA SER A 193 -17.26 -38.89 5.42
C SER A 193 -17.58 -37.78 4.41
N ALA A 194 -16.98 -36.60 4.55
CA ALA A 194 -17.02 -35.53 3.54
C ALA A 194 -16.09 -35.82 2.35
N HIS A 195 -15.16 -36.79 2.49
CA HIS A 195 -14.28 -37.25 1.40
C HIS A 195 -15.01 -38.10 0.36
N ASP A 196 -16.21 -38.60 0.65
CA ASP A 196 -17.14 -39.16 -0.35
C ASP A 196 -17.90 -38.00 -1.02
N SER A 197 -17.22 -37.30 -1.95
CA SER A 197 -17.79 -36.51 -3.06
C SER A 197 -18.68 -35.29 -2.78
N SER A 198 -18.94 -34.86 -1.54
CA SER A 198 -20.00 -33.87 -1.35
C SER A 198 -19.58 -32.40 -1.27
N ILE A 199 -18.40 -31.99 -0.79
CA ILE A 199 -18.05 -30.55 -0.68
C ILE A 199 -16.77 -30.24 -1.45
N VAL A 200 -16.88 -29.33 -2.42
CA VAL A 200 -15.78 -28.90 -3.29
C VAL A 200 -15.56 -27.40 -3.18
N ALA A 201 -14.33 -26.98 -3.42
CA ALA A 201 -13.98 -25.58 -3.68
C ALA A 201 -13.62 -25.42 -5.16
N ALA A 202 -14.17 -24.38 -5.79
CA ALA A 202 -13.89 -24.02 -7.18
C ALA A 202 -13.28 -22.61 -7.26
N PHE A 203 -12.10 -22.52 -7.87
CA PHE A 203 -11.37 -21.28 -8.08
C PHE A 203 -11.57 -20.78 -9.51
N ASN A 204 -11.94 -19.50 -9.62
CA ASN A 204 -11.79 -18.74 -10.86
C ASN A 204 -10.66 -17.75 -10.61
N TYR A 205 -9.48 -17.95 -11.21
CA TYR A 205 -8.27 -17.32 -10.68
C TYR A 205 -7.20 -17.03 -11.73
N TYR A 206 -7.60 -16.76 -12.97
CA TYR A 206 -6.65 -16.47 -14.03
C TYR A 206 -6.04 -15.08 -13.85
N MET A 207 -4.71 -15.01 -13.77
CA MET A 207 -3.95 -13.78 -13.55
C MET A 207 -2.86 -13.56 -14.61
N GLY A 208 -3.04 -14.15 -15.79
CA GLY A 208 -2.11 -14.03 -16.91
C GLY A 208 -1.24 -15.28 -17.12
N PRO A 209 -0.54 -15.33 -18.26
CA PRO A 209 0.20 -16.53 -18.65
C PRO A 209 1.51 -16.70 -17.88
N ASP A 210 2.11 -17.88 -18.05
CA ASP A 210 3.45 -18.21 -17.56
C ASP A 210 4.55 -17.46 -18.30
N ASN A 211 5.74 -17.36 -17.69
CA ASN A 211 6.96 -16.80 -18.25
C ASN A 211 6.81 -15.38 -18.82
N VAL A 212 5.93 -14.58 -18.24
CA VAL A 212 5.79 -13.16 -18.56
C VAL A 212 6.57 -12.32 -17.55
N THR A 213 7.36 -11.38 -18.06
CA THR A 213 8.03 -10.34 -17.28
C THR A 213 7.25 -9.03 -17.31
N SER A 214 7.58 -8.10 -16.41
CA SER A 214 6.99 -6.75 -16.44
C SER A 214 7.20 -6.04 -17.77
N VAL A 215 8.38 -6.21 -18.39
CA VAL A 215 8.69 -5.58 -19.69
C VAL A 215 7.78 -6.09 -20.79
N GLU A 216 7.61 -7.41 -20.87
CA GLU A 216 6.73 -8.05 -21.87
C GLU A 216 5.27 -7.68 -21.64
N CYS A 217 4.85 -7.64 -20.38
CA CYS A 217 3.50 -7.28 -20.00
C CYS A 217 3.14 -5.82 -20.34
N LEU A 218 4.05 -4.87 -20.09
CA LEU A 218 3.88 -3.46 -20.45
C LEU A 218 3.94 -3.24 -21.97
N ARG A 219 4.75 -4.01 -22.69
CA ARG A 219 4.89 -3.92 -24.16
C ARG A 219 3.84 -4.72 -24.94
N TRP A 220 2.91 -5.37 -24.24
CA TRP A 220 1.97 -6.31 -24.84
C TRP A 220 1.21 -5.71 -26.03
N LYS A 221 1.14 -6.45 -27.13
CA LYS A 221 0.35 -6.10 -28.32
C LYS A 221 -0.75 -7.12 -28.54
N ASP A 222 -1.94 -6.64 -28.89
CA ASP A 222 -3.04 -7.51 -29.26
C ASP A 222 -2.69 -8.30 -30.52
N THR A 223 -2.82 -9.62 -30.48
CA THR A 223 -2.35 -10.52 -31.54
C THR A 223 -3.13 -10.37 -32.85
N LYS A 224 -4.39 -9.89 -32.81
CA LYS A 224 -5.24 -9.73 -33.99
C LYS A 224 -5.05 -8.37 -34.64
N THR A 225 -4.90 -7.32 -33.84
CA THR A 225 -4.86 -5.93 -34.30
C THR A 225 -3.44 -5.34 -34.36
N ASN A 226 -2.46 -6.01 -33.75
CA ASN A 226 -1.09 -5.54 -33.54
C ASN A 226 -1.02 -4.16 -32.85
N ARG A 227 -2.09 -3.78 -32.13
CA ARG A 227 -2.14 -2.52 -31.37
C ARG A 227 -1.59 -2.74 -29.98
N TRP A 228 -0.87 -1.74 -29.48
CA TRP A 228 -0.36 -1.73 -28.12
C TRP A 228 -1.52 -1.77 -27.12
N ASN A 229 -1.47 -2.75 -26.22
CA ASN A 229 -2.51 -3.04 -25.25
C ASN A 229 -1.87 -3.72 -24.02
N PRO A 230 -1.18 -2.95 -23.16
CA PRO A 230 -0.57 -3.45 -21.93
C PRO A 230 -1.53 -4.33 -21.13
N LYS A 231 -1.01 -5.38 -20.49
CA LYS A 231 -1.81 -6.33 -19.69
C LYS A 231 -1.61 -6.21 -18.19
N CYS A 232 -0.86 -5.21 -17.76
CA CYS A 232 -0.59 -4.88 -16.36
C CYS A 232 -0.42 -3.37 -16.20
N LEU A 233 -0.36 -2.95 -14.94
CA LEU A 233 0.07 -1.64 -14.51
C LEU A 233 1.29 -1.77 -13.58
N PRO A 234 2.22 -0.81 -13.60
CA PRO A 234 3.24 -0.71 -12.56
C PRO A 234 2.63 -0.62 -11.17
N LEU A 235 3.31 -1.15 -10.17
CA LEU A 235 3.05 -0.78 -8.79
C LEU A 235 3.56 0.64 -8.55
N GLY A 236 2.85 1.39 -7.71
CA GLY A 236 3.24 2.75 -7.38
C GLY A 236 2.13 3.58 -6.75
N GLY A 237 2.51 4.77 -6.30
CA GLY A 237 1.62 5.68 -5.60
C GLY A 237 2.23 7.06 -5.46
N THR A 238 2.05 7.68 -4.30
CA THR A 238 2.50 9.05 -4.06
C THR A 238 3.16 9.17 -2.71
N SER A 239 4.47 9.42 -2.71
CA SER A 239 5.20 9.82 -1.51
C SER A 239 4.80 11.24 -1.09
N VAL A 240 4.92 11.53 0.20
CA VAL A 240 4.69 12.88 0.74
C VAL A 240 5.96 13.37 1.39
N TRP A 241 6.39 14.58 1.05
CA TRP A 241 7.54 15.23 1.68
C TRP A 241 7.19 16.64 2.12
N ALA A 242 7.93 17.17 3.08
CA ALA A 242 7.77 18.52 3.58
C ALA A 242 9.11 19.12 4.03
N THR A 243 9.22 20.44 4.05
CA THR A 243 10.34 21.15 4.68
C THR A 243 9.84 21.96 5.87
N ALA A 244 10.57 21.94 6.99
CA ALA A 244 10.33 22.85 8.10
C ALA A 244 11.00 24.21 7.84
N GLY A 245 10.40 25.30 8.33
CA GLY A 245 10.85 26.66 8.04
C GLY A 245 10.37 27.17 6.68
N SER A 246 10.92 28.31 6.23
CA SER A 246 10.56 28.87 4.93
C SER A 246 11.02 27.97 3.79
N PRO A 247 10.24 27.85 2.69
CA PRO A 247 10.65 27.10 1.51
C PRO A 247 12.02 27.54 0.99
N PRO A 248 12.83 26.63 0.43
CA PRO A 248 14.12 27.00 -0.16
C PRO A 248 13.91 28.04 -1.28
N PRO A 249 14.72 29.12 -1.31
CA PRO A 249 14.58 30.15 -2.32
C PRO A 249 14.92 29.60 -3.71
N SER A 250 14.20 30.06 -4.72
CA SER A 250 14.31 29.57 -6.10
C SER A 250 15.61 29.98 -6.81
N ASP A 251 16.43 30.85 -6.22
CA ASP A 251 17.60 31.45 -6.85
C ASP A 251 18.94 30.82 -6.43
N ASN A 252 18.92 29.68 -5.73
CA ASN A 252 20.10 28.95 -5.24
C ASN A 252 21.08 29.79 -4.38
N THR A 253 20.67 30.96 -3.89
CA THR A 253 21.56 31.87 -3.15
C THR A 253 21.81 31.42 -1.71
N ASN A 254 20.93 30.59 -1.14
CA ASN A 254 21.04 30.03 0.22
C ASN A 254 21.05 28.49 0.20
N ASN A 255 22.15 27.93 -0.30
CA ASN A 255 22.39 26.50 -0.52
C ASN A 255 22.69 25.73 0.79
N ARG A 256 21.82 25.88 1.80
CA ARG A 256 21.90 25.11 3.06
C ARG A 256 21.49 23.66 2.78
N PRO A 257 22.28 22.65 3.22
CA PRO A 257 21.92 21.27 3.00
C PRO A 257 20.74 20.86 3.89
N VAL A 258 20.04 19.80 3.48
CA VAL A 258 18.86 19.28 4.17
C VAL A 258 19.22 18.02 4.95
N VAL A 259 18.91 18.01 6.24
CA VAL A 259 18.83 16.78 7.03
C VAL A 259 17.44 16.19 6.79
N LEU A 260 17.41 15.00 6.20
CA LEU A 260 16.17 14.33 5.84
C LEU A 260 15.74 13.38 6.96
N VAL A 261 14.50 13.49 7.42
CA VAL A 261 13.86 12.52 8.30
C VAL A 261 12.92 11.70 7.43
N GLY A 262 13.15 10.40 7.31
CA GLY A 262 12.50 9.53 6.33
C GLY A 262 11.85 8.30 6.95
N ALA A 263 10.72 7.85 6.43
CA ALA A 263 10.17 6.53 6.75
C ALA A 263 9.36 5.95 5.59
N GLY A 264 9.25 4.62 5.53
CA GLY A 264 8.31 3.93 4.65
C GLY A 264 6.87 4.05 5.19
N MET A 265 5.91 4.21 4.30
CA MET A 265 4.48 4.28 4.64
C MET A 265 3.62 3.22 3.96
N ASP A 266 4.26 2.23 3.34
CA ASP A 266 3.66 1.06 2.70
C ASP A 266 4.17 -0.23 3.34
N SER A 267 3.49 -1.33 3.01
CA SER A 267 3.86 -2.68 3.41
C SER A 267 3.34 -3.69 2.38
N THR A 268 3.61 -4.97 2.61
CA THR A 268 3.13 -6.08 1.79
C THR A 268 2.74 -7.28 2.66
N THR A 269 1.96 -8.19 2.08
CA THR A 269 1.61 -9.51 2.64
C THR A 269 1.44 -10.51 1.50
N LEU A 270 1.30 -11.80 1.78
CA LEU A 270 0.96 -12.77 0.72
C LEU A 270 -0.43 -12.49 0.10
N PHE A 271 -1.28 -11.74 0.81
CA PHE A 271 -2.68 -11.45 0.47
C PHE A 271 -2.90 -9.92 0.47
N HIS A 272 -2.36 -9.22 -0.53
CA HIS A 272 -2.23 -7.76 -0.56
C HIS A 272 -3.51 -6.95 -0.27
N GLU A 273 -4.70 -7.48 -0.56
CA GLU A 273 -5.98 -6.85 -0.20
C GLU A 273 -6.22 -6.76 1.32
N THR A 274 -5.40 -7.43 2.13
CA THR A 274 -5.30 -7.26 3.58
C THR A 274 -3.84 -7.08 3.99
N THR A 275 -3.47 -5.83 4.22
CA THR A 275 -2.11 -5.43 4.63
C THR A 275 -2.19 -4.47 5.81
N PRO A 276 -2.42 -4.95 7.05
CA PRO A 276 -2.67 -4.07 8.20
C PRO A 276 -1.41 -3.31 8.66
N ALA A 277 -0.23 -3.97 8.59
CA ALA A 277 1.09 -3.38 8.76
C ALA A 277 1.25 -2.42 9.94
N ALA A 278 0.79 -2.85 11.12
CA ALA A 278 0.82 -2.05 12.33
C ALA A 278 2.25 -1.56 12.63
N ASN A 279 3.22 -2.48 12.68
CA ASN A 279 4.59 -2.10 12.98
C ASN A 279 5.35 -1.60 11.75
N ALA A 280 5.18 -2.25 10.60
CA ALA A 280 5.98 -1.99 9.40
C ALA A 280 5.67 -0.65 8.71
N ALA A 281 4.45 -0.11 8.86
CA ALA A 281 4.03 1.13 8.20
C ALA A 281 3.27 2.10 9.10
N ALA A 282 2.23 1.65 9.81
CA ALA A 282 1.35 2.53 10.57
C ALA A 282 2.10 3.29 11.69
N ALA A 283 2.96 2.58 12.43
CA ALA A 283 3.80 3.16 13.47
C ALA A 283 4.72 4.27 12.93
N ASN A 284 5.35 4.03 11.78
CA ASN A 284 6.24 4.98 11.12
C ASN A 284 5.50 6.28 10.76
N ILE A 285 4.29 6.17 10.21
CA ILE A 285 3.46 7.33 9.86
C ILE A 285 3.14 8.17 11.10
N VAL A 286 2.72 7.53 12.20
CA VAL A 286 2.37 8.24 13.45
C VAL A 286 3.56 8.97 14.03
N VAL A 287 4.72 8.30 14.12
CA VAL A 287 5.96 8.91 14.62
C VAL A 287 6.35 10.12 13.79
N MET A 288 6.31 10.00 12.46
CA MET A 288 6.69 11.08 11.56
C MET A 288 5.75 12.29 11.66
N LEU A 289 4.44 12.06 11.75
CA LEU A 289 3.44 13.11 11.91
C LEU A 289 3.56 13.81 13.28
N LEU A 290 3.73 13.05 14.35
CA LEU A 290 3.90 13.59 15.70
C LEU A 290 5.24 14.33 15.86
N ALA A 291 6.30 13.85 15.23
CA ALA A 291 7.58 14.56 15.21
C ALA A 291 7.47 15.92 14.49
N ALA A 292 6.77 15.95 13.36
CA ALA A 292 6.48 17.20 12.64
C ALA A 292 5.59 18.15 13.47
N LYS A 293 4.60 17.61 14.20
CA LYS A 293 3.78 18.38 15.15
C LYS A 293 4.63 19.01 16.25
N LEU A 294 5.44 18.22 16.94
CA LEU A 294 6.31 18.70 18.01
C LEU A 294 7.27 19.78 17.51
N LEU A 295 7.84 19.62 16.32
CA LEU A 295 8.70 20.64 15.72
C LEU A 295 7.91 21.93 15.41
N GLY A 296 6.79 21.83 14.69
CA GLY A 296 6.01 22.98 14.23
C GLY A 296 5.28 23.74 15.34
N GLU A 297 5.00 23.11 16.49
CA GLU A 297 4.41 23.78 17.65
C GLU A 297 5.44 24.50 18.54
N ASN A 298 6.71 24.12 18.48
CA ASN A 298 7.73 24.61 19.40
C ASN A 298 8.84 25.44 18.74
N VAL A 299 8.92 25.46 17.41
CA VAL A 299 9.94 26.20 16.66
C VAL A 299 9.29 26.99 15.53
N ASP A 300 9.50 28.31 15.52
CA ASP A 300 9.02 29.17 14.45
C ASP A 300 9.93 29.13 13.21
N ASP A 301 9.40 29.61 12.08
CA ASP A 301 10.12 29.59 10.81
C ASP A 301 11.40 30.44 10.86
N ALA A 302 11.40 31.53 11.62
CA ALA A 302 12.55 32.43 11.76
C ALA A 302 13.73 31.74 12.46
N ALA A 303 13.46 30.97 13.52
CA ALA A 303 14.46 30.16 14.21
C ALA A 303 14.99 29.04 13.31
N LEU A 304 14.11 28.32 12.60
CA LEU A 304 14.51 27.28 11.64
C LEU A 304 15.34 27.85 10.48
N ASP A 305 15.01 29.04 10.01
CA ASP A 305 15.72 29.71 8.93
C ASP A 305 17.10 30.24 9.33
N ALA A 306 17.37 30.37 10.63
CA ALA A 306 18.68 30.73 11.16
C ALA A 306 19.63 29.54 11.35
N LEU A 307 19.14 28.29 11.28
CA LEU A 307 19.96 27.10 11.50
C LEU A 307 20.91 26.81 10.33
N PRO A 308 22.09 26.17 10.57
CA PRO A 308 23.02 25.80 9.51
C PRO A 308 22.42 24.88 8.43
N ASN A 309 21.63 23.88 8.85
CA ASN A 309 20.98 22.92 7.95
C ASN A 309 19.46 23.05 8.02
N ARG A 310 18.79 22.66 6.95
CA ARG A 310 17.32 22.60 6.87
C ARG A 310 16.82 21.23 7.31
N ILE A 311 15.55 21.15 7.73
CA ILE A 311 14.90 19.89 8.08
C ILE A 311 13.90 19.53 6.98
N GLY A 312 14.04 18.33 6.41
CA GLY A 312 13.05 17.74 5.52
C GLY A 312 12.38 16.54 6.18
N PHE A 313 11.08 16.38 6.03
CA PHE A 313 10.34 15.16 6.38
C PHE A 313 9.92 14.46 5.10
N ALA A 314 10.01 13.14 5.04
CA ALA A 314 9.50 12.36 3.92
C ALA A 314 8.91 11.02 4.36
N LEU A 315 7.68 10.76 3.93
CA LEU A 315 6.99 9.48 4.03
C LEU A 315 6.92 8.88 2.62
N PHE A 316 7.66 7.79 2.41
CA PHE A 316 7.87 7.18 1.11
C PHE A 316 6.89 6.03 0.89
N GLU A 317 6.19 6.06 -0.24
CA GLU A 317 5.33 4.95 -0.68
C GLU A 317 6.13 4.01 -1.59
N GLY A 318 5.82 2.72 -1.54
CA GLY A 318 6.44 1.71 -2.39
C GLY A 318 7.85 1.32 -1.96
N GLU A 319 8.21 1.54 -0.70
CA GLU A 319 9.48 1.12 -0.15
C GLU A 319 9.64 -0.39 -0.27
N THR A 320 8.57 -1.18 -0.04
CA THR A 320 8.61 -2.66 -0.08
C THR A 320 8.84 -3.26 -1.47
N TYR A 321 8.67 -2.48 -2.54
CA TYR A 321 8.80 -2.93 -3.93
C TYR A 321 10.01 -2.29 -4.63
N GLY A 322 11.18 -2.38 -4.00
CA GLY A 322 12.44 -1.87 -4.56
C GLY A 322 12.72 -0.41 -4.22
N PHE A 323 12.30 0.04 -3.04
CA PHE A 323 12.54 1.39 -2.54
C PHE A 323 12.05 2.49 -3.51
N MET A 324 10.98 2.23 -4.25
CA MET A 324 10.66 3.04 -5.43
C MET A 324 10.28 4.48 -5.07
N GLY A 325 9.72 4.71 -3.87
CA GLY A 325 9.41 6.05 -3.38
C GLY A 325 10.67 6.86 -3.06
N SER A 326 11.54 6.32 -2.19
CA SER A 326 12.74 7.00 -1.74
C SER A 326 13.79 7.13 -2.85
N ARG A 327 13.95 6.13 -3.71
CA ARG A 327 14.86 6.21 -4.87
C ARG A 327 14.42 7.26 -5.88
N ASN A 328 13.14 7.27 -6.25
CA ASN A 328 12.62 8.25 -7.22
C ASN A 328 12.78 9.68 -6.68
N PHE A 329 12.44 9.90 -5.41
CA PHE A 329 12.66 11.19 -4.75
C PHE A 329 14.14 11.60 -4.73
N LEU A 330 15.04 10.73 -4.28
CA LEU A 330 16.47 11.07 -4.17
C LEU A 330 17.15 11.26 -5.53
N ARG A 331 16.70 10.55 -6.57
CA ARG A 331 17.16 10.77 -7.94
C ARG A 331 16.75 12.14 -8.47
N ASP A 332 15.52 12.55 -8.19
CA ASP A 332 15.00 13.85 -8.59
C ASP A 332 15.59 15.02 -7.79
N VAL A 333 15.99 14.77 -6.55
CA VAL A 333 16.50 15.78 -5.62
C VAL A 333 18.01 15.97 -5.72
N ALA A 334 18.80 14.88 -5.70
CA ALA A 334 20.25 14.99 -5.49
C ALA A 334 21.12 14.05 -6.35
N TYR A 335 20.62 12.88 -6.79
CA TYR A 335 21.47 11.83 -7.36
C TYR A 335 20.88 11.22 -8.64
N PRO A 336 20.91 11.90 -9.79
CA PRO A 336 21.76 13.07 -10.13
C PRO A 336 21.08 14.45 -10.00
N GLY A 337 19.82 14.49 -9.57
CA GLY A 337 18.96 15.67 -9.67
C GLY A 337 18.10 15.63 -10.93
N PHE A 338 16.88 16.17 -10.83
CA PHE A 338 15.87 16.08 -11.88
C PHE A 338 16.23 16.90 -13.13
N GLN A 339 16.02 16.30 -14.29
CA GLN A 339 16.16 16.95 -15.59
C GLN A 339 14.80 16.94 -16.29
N CYS A 340 14.29 18.13 -16.63
CA CYS A 340 13.13 18.25 -17.48
C CYS A 340 13.58 18.20 -18.94
N ASN A 341 13.17 17.17 -19.67
CA ASN A 341 13.53 17.00 -21.08
C ASN A 341 12.76 17.99 -21.97
N ASP A 342 11.54 18.31 -21.57
CA ASP A 342 10.64 19.25 -22.25
C ASP A 342 10.60 20.62 -21.56
N ALA A 343 9.59 21.43 -21.89
CA ALA A 343 9.42 22.76 -21.32
C ALA A 343 9.04 22.70 -19.82
N ILE A 344 9.77 23.48 -19.02
CA ILE A 344 9.30 23.90 -17.70
C ILE A 344 8.19 24.92 -17.91
N VAL A 345 7.01 24.62 -17.38
CA VAL A 345 5.80 25.41 -17.58
C VAL A 345 5.13 25.72 -16.23
N PRO A 346 4.32 26.78 -16.12
CA PRO A 346 3.43 26.93 -14.98
C PRO A 346 2.55 25.68 -14.82
N SER A 347 2.31 25.23 -13.59
CA SER A 347 1.46 24.07 -13.29
C SER A 347 -0.02 24.30 -13.60
N VAL A 348 -0.42 25.57 -13.74
CA VAL A 348 -1.76 26.01 -14.17
C VAL A 348 -1.56 27.16 -15.16
N SER A 349 -2.14 27.04 -16.35
CA SER A 349 -2.05 28.05 -17.41
C SER A 349 -2.81 29.33 -17.04
N LYS A 350 -3.95 29.19 -16.37
CA LYS A 350 -4.74 30.33 -15.86
C LYS A 350 -3.91 31.10 -14.85
N ASN A 351 -3.59 32.37 -15.14
CA ASN A 351 -2.79 33.25 -14.28
C ASN A 351 -1.40 32.69 -13.94
N ALA A 352 -0.56 32.45 -14.96
CA ALA A 352 0.81 31.95 -14.83
C ALA A 352 1.69 32.62 -13.73
N ASN A 353 1.35 33.83 -13.28
CA ASN A 353 2.05 34.53 -12.21
C ASN A 353 1.62 33.98 -10.82
N GLY A 354 2.55 33.37 -10.09
CA GLY A 354 2.35 32.94 -8.70
C GLY A 354 1.94 31.48 -8.51
N HIS A 355 2.08 30.63 -9.53
CA HIS A 355 1.86 29.18 -9.45
C HIS A 355 3.17 28.40 -9.51
N ASP A 356 3.17 27.19 -8.94
CA ASP A 356 4.29 26.25 -9.04
C ASP A 356 4.66 25.98 -10.50
N TYR A 357 5.94 25.77 -10.77
CA TYR A 357 6.41 25.24 -12.05
C TYR A 357 6.31 23.72 -12.07
N ALA A 358 6.10 23.17 -13.27
CA ALA A 358 5.93 21.76 -13.55
C ALA A 358 6.76 21.36 -14.78
N CYS A 359 6.98 20.06 -14.96
CA CYS A 359 7.61 19.49 -16.15
C CYS A 359 6.62 18.58 -16.89
N LEU A 360 6.58 18.70 -18.22
CA LEU A 360 5.68 17.91 -19.08
C LEU A 360 6.19 16.48 -19.35
N SER A 361 7.51 16.33 -19.52
CA SER A 361 8.18 15.03 -19.65
C SER A 361 9.64 15.09 -19.14
N PRO A 362 10.06 14.18 -18.23
CA PRO A 362 9.22 13.30 -17.42
C PRO A 362 8.20 14.10 -16.59
N LEU A 363 6.95 13.64 -16.55
CA LEU A 363 5.88 14.43 -15.95
C LEU A 363 6.11 14.62 -14.44
N ARG A 364 6.15 15.89 -14.01
CA ARG A 364 6.18 16.29 -12.60
C ARG A 364 5.21 17.46 -12.38
N PRO A 365 4.17 17.31 -11.54
CA PRO A 365 3.14 18.33 -11.35
C PRO A 365 3.62 19.55 -10.53
N SER A 366 4.76 19.42 -9.84
CA SER A 366 5.43 20.50 -9.11
C SER A 366 6.93 20.22 -9.10
N LEU A 367 7.74 21.26 -9.28
CA LEU A 367 9.21 21.22 -9.23
C LEU A 367 9.77 21.74 -7.90
N LYS A 368 8.95 21.90 -6.86
CA LYS A 368 9.38 22.42 -5.55
C LYS A 368 10.50 21.59 -4.91
N PHE A 369 10.56 20.29 -5.22
CA PHE A 369 11.61 19.40 -4.72
C PHE A 369 13.01 19.80 -5.24
N THR A 370 13.11 20.49 -6.39
CA THR A 370 14.40 20.94 -6.94
C THR A 370 15.09 21.99 -6.08
N GLY A 371 14.36 22.65 -5.18
CA GLY A 371 14.94 23.54 -4.17
C GLY A 371 15.68 22.80 -3.06
N ILE A 372 15.50 21.48 -2.93
CA ILE A 372 16.32 20.60 -2.11
C ILE A 372 17.49 20.17 -3.01
N SER A 373 18.61 20.89 -2.95
CA SER A 373 19.76 20.67 -3.85
C SER A 373 20.86 19.80 -3.24
N SER A 374 20.87 19.64 -1.91
CA SER A 374 21.89 18.86 -1.19
C SER A 374 21.32 18.23 0.07
N ILE A 375 21.69 16.98 0.32
CA ILE A 375 21.31 16.21 1.49
C ILE A 375 22.54 16.08 2.40
N ALA A 376 22.43 16.55 3.65
CA ALA A 376 23.48 16.42 4.66
C ALA A 376 23.57 14.98 5.19
N GLY A 377 22.41 14.35 5.39
CA GLY A 377 22.26 12.97 5.84
C GLY A 377 20.80 12.64 6.13
N MET A 378 20.54 11.42 6.57
CA MET A 378 19.18 10.96 6.86
C MET A 378 19.04 10.29 8.22
N ILE A 379 17.95 10.64 8.93
CA ILE A 379 17.43 9.88 10.06
C ILE A 379 16.24 9.06 9.55
N ALA A 380 16.35 7.74 9.52
CA ALA A 380 15.24 6.86 9.15
C ALA A 380 14.51 6.33 10.38
N VAL A 381 13.19 6.13 10.29
CA VAL A 381 12.38 5.51 11.35
C VAL A 381 11.82 4.19 10.82
N ASP A 382 11.94 3.12 11.61
CA ASP A 382 11.42 1.81 11.24
C ASP A 382 10.95 0.97 12.45
N GLN A 383 9.71 0.46 12.41
CA GLN A 383 9.17 -0.57 13.31
C GLN A 383 9.37 -0.29 14.81
N VAL A 384 8.81 0.82 15.31
CA VAL A 384 8.94 1.20 16.73
C VAL A 384 7.74 0.81 17.61
N ALA A 385 6.63 0.33 17.05
CA ALA A 385 5.43 0.02 17.83
C ALA A 385 5.55 -1.26 18.68
N TYR A 386 6.40 -2.20 18.25
CA TYR A 386 6.64 -3.46 18.96
C TYR A 386 8.10 -3.61 19.36
N ALA A 387 8.60 -2.66 20.17
CA ALA A 387 9.97 -2.66 20.63
C ALA A 387 10.32 -3.96 21.38
N VAL A 388 11.51 -4.53 21.12
CA VAL A 388 11.95 -5.81 21.73
C VAL A 388 12.17 -5.71 23.24
N GLY A 389 12.34 -4.50 23.78
CA GLY A 389 12.42 -4.23 25.21
C GLY A 389 11.58 -3.00 25.56
N GLN A 390 10.86 -3.08 26.69
CA GLN A 390 10.07 -1.95 27.18
C GLN A 390 10.96 -0.74 27.42
N GLY A 391 10.56 0.41 26.86
CA GLY A 391 11.32 1.66 26.99
C GLY A 391 12.70 1.64 26.33
N LEU A 392 12.94 0.74 25.36
CA LEU A 392 14.23 0.61 24.69
C LEU A 392 14.07 0.60 23.17
N LEU A 393 14.74 1.55 22.52
CA LEU A 393 14.91 1.63 21.08
C LEU A 393 16.38 1.49 20.71
N TYR A 394 16.65 1.27 19.43
CA TYR A 394 18.00 1.07 18.90
C TYR A 394 18.29 2.02 17.76
N THR A 395 19.56 2.40 17.66
CA THR A 395 20.09 3.13 16.51
C THR A 395 21.06 2.29 15.69
N HIS A 396 20.91 2.34 14.37
CA HIS A 396 21.74 1.63 13.38
C HIS A 396 22.48 2.62 12.50
N ALA A 397 23.82 2.59 12.53
CA ALA A 397 24.71 3.38 11.69
C ALA A 397 26.12 2.76 11.65
N ASP A 398 26.83 2.88 10.52
CA ASP A 398 28.23 2.47 10.41
C ASP A 398 29.16 3.47 11.12
N GLN A 399 29.53 3.16 12.36
CA GLN A 399 30.38 4.04 13.17
C GLN A 399 31.84 4.14 12.69
N ASN A 400 32.27 3.30 11.75
CA ASN A 400 33.67 3.25 11.33
C ASN A 400 33.91 4.01 10.02
N GLN A 401 32.92 4.02 9.12
CA GLN A 401 33.06 4.60 7.78
C GLN A 401 32.17 5.83 7.54
N ASP A 402 31.13 6.02 8.36
CA ASP A 402 30.15 7.10 8.20
C ASP A 402 30.20 8.07 9.39
N THR A 403 31.04 9.12 9.27
CA THR A 403 31.20 10.14 10.32
C THR A 403 29.87 10.84 10.64
N TYR A 404 29.06 11.17 9.63
CA TYR A 404 27.80 11.88 9.86
C TYR A 404 26.72 10.94 10.39
N GLY A 405 26.63 9.71 9.91
CA GLY A 405 25.78 8.67 10.48
C GLY A 405 26.13 8.37 11.94
N ALA A 406 27.42 8.31 12.29
CA ALA A 406 27.86 8.19 13.67
C ALA A 406 27.42 9.38 14.53
N PHE A 407 27.52 10.60 13.99
CA PHE A 407 26.98 11.81 14.64
C PHE A 407 25.47 11.69 14.87
N LEU A 408 24.68 11.36 13.85
CA LEU A 408 23.22 11.22 13.95
C LEU A 408 22.81 10.11 14.93
N ALA A 409 23.52 8.98 14.94
CA ALA A 409 23.30 7.91 15.92
C ALA A 409 23.61 8.38 17.35
N ASN A 410 24.64 9.19 17.55
CA ASN A 410 24.94 9.79 18.85
C ASN A 410 23.90 10.84 19.27
N VAL A 411 23.35 11.62 18.32
CA VAL A 411 22.24 12.54 18.56
C VAL A 411 21.00 11.77 19.02
N LEU A 412 20.60 10.71 18.30
CA LEU A 412 19.46 9.86 18.67
C LEU A 412 19.58 9.33 20.11
N LYS A 413 20.78 8.86 20.50
CA LYS A 413 21.07 8.44 21.88
C LYS A 413 20.93 9.56 22.89
N ALA A 414 21.53 10.72 22.61
CA ALA A 414 21.49 11.87 23.50
C ALA A 414 20.08 12.49 23.62
N CYS A 415 19.20 12.27 22.64
CA CYS A 415 17.81 12.71 22.64
C CYS A 415 16.82 11.74 23.29
N SER A 416 17.31 10.68 23.96
CA SER A 416 16.48 9.77 24.78
C SER A 416 15.53 10.53 25.71
N THR A 417 14.38 9.94 26.01
CA THR A 417 13.37 10.53 26.89
C THR A 417 13.42 9.93 28.29
N SER A 418 12.61 10.46 29.21
CA SER A 418 12.43 9.88 30.54
C SER A 418 11.86 8.45 30.49
N ALA A 419 11.11 8.13 29.44
CA ALA A 419 10.35 6.89 29.27
C ALA A 419 10.98 5.91 28.28
N VAL A 420 11.83 6.38 27.38
CA VAL A 420 12.42 5.60 26.28
C VAL A 420 13.90 5.96 26.10
N THR A 421 14.76 4.97 26.23
CA THR A 421 16.20 5.08 25.99
C THR A 421 16.57 4.53 24.61
N VAL A 422 17.54 5.15 23.94
CA VAL A 422 18.12 4.62 22.69
C VAL A 422 19.49 4.01 22.96
N ALA A 423 19.68 2.77 22.54
CA ALA A 423 20.96 2.05 22.59
C ALA A 423 21.58 1.90 21.19
N PRO A 424 22.91 1.76 21.06
CA PRO A 424 23.51 1.34 19.79
C PRO A 424 23.12 -0.11 19.48
N THR A 425 22.95 -0.44 18.21
CA THR A 425 22.75 -1.83 17.79
C THR A 425 23.97 -2.72 18.08
N SER A 426 23.71 -3.99 18.35
CA SER A 426 24.68 -5.08 18.42
C SER A 426 24.85 -5.82 17.08
N ALA A 427 24.12 -5.42 16.03
CA ALA A 427 24.25 -5.97 14.69
C ALA A 427 25.69 -5.84 14.18
N THR A 428 26.28 -6.98 13.84
CA THR A 428 27.64 -7.06 13.28
C THR A 428 27.64 -7.96 12.07
N ALA A 429 28.44 -7.59 11.06
CA ALA A 429 28.64 -8.44 9.89
C ALA A 429 30.02 -9.10 9.93
N SER A 430 30.07 -10.39 9.58
CA SER A 430 31.30 -11.17 9.50
C SER A 430 32.18 -10.80 8.30
N ASN A 431 31.64 -10.10 7.30
CA ASN A 431 32.30 -9.78 6.03
C ASN A 431 32.87 -8.34 5.94
N GLY A 432 32.84 -7.57 7.04
CA GLY A 432 33.43 -6.24 7.11
C GLY A 432 32.56 -5.08 6.58
N ASN A 433 31.41 -5.37 5.95
CA ASN A 433 30.45 -4.34 5.54
C ASN A 433 29.36 -4.17 6.59
N TYR A 434 29.06 -2.95 7.02
CA TYR A 434 27.99 -2.73 7.99
C TYR A 434 26.63 -3.20 7.43
N PRO A 435 25.86 -3.99 8.21
CA PRO A 435 24.51 -4.37 7.82
C PRO A 435 23.57 -3.20 8.15
N TYR A 436 23.08 -2.47 7.15
CA TYR A 436 21.99 -1.52 7.37
C TYR A 436 20.65 -2.26 7.26
N PRO A 437 19.66 -1.97 8.12
CA PRO A 437 18.32 -2.48 7.93
C PRO A 437 17.64 -1.85 6.69
N PRO A 438 16.80 -2.61 5.98
CA PRO A 438 16.10 -2.11 4.80
C PRO A 438 15.17 -0.97 5.19
N SER A 439 15.47 0.23 4.67
CA SER A 439 14.76 1.46 4.98
C SER A 439 15.03 2.50 3.89
N PRO A 440 14.36 3.67 3.88
CA PRO A 440 14.69 4.74 2.94
C PRO A 440 16.16 5.18 2.94
N LEU A 441 16.88 4.95 4.05
CA LEU A 441 18.32 5.21 4.14
C LEU A 441 19.13 4.35 3.16
N THR A 442 18.67 3.13 2.87
CA THR A 442 19.30 2.25 1.88
C THR A 442 19.39 2.92 0.52
N SER A 443 18.35 3.65 0.10
CA SER A 443 18.34 4.39 -1.16
C SER A 443 19.37 5.52 -1.18
N LEU A 444 19.50 6.26 -0.08
CA LEU A 444 20.48 7.35 0.03
C LEU A 444 21.92 6.80 -0.01
N LEU A 445 22.20 5.76 0.77
CA LEU A 445 23.52 5.13 0.80
C LEU A 445 23.88 4.52 -0.56
N SER A 446 22.94 3.83 -1.19
CA SER A 446 23.10 3.20 -2.51
C SER A 446 23.36 4.25 -3.60
N LEU A 447 22.52 5.28 -3.71
CA LEU A 447 22.65 6.31 -4.75
C LEU A 447 23.86 7.24 -4.54
N SER A 448 24.22 7.54 -3.29
CA SER A 448 25.41 8.34 -2.96
C SER A 448 26.70 7.52 -2.91
N GLN A 449 26.63 6.19 -3.06
CA GLN A 449 27.76 5.26 -2.91
C GLN A 449 28.44 5.40 -1.53
N GLY A 450 27.65 5.63 -0.48
CA GLY A 450 28.12 5.83 0.89
C GLY A 450 28.69 7.22 1.18
N ALA A 451 28.67 8.15 0.22
CA ALA A 451 29.18 9.51 0.43
C ALA A 451 28.32 10.33 1.40
N VAL A 452 27.03 10.03 1.49
CA VAL A 452 26.11 10.67 2.44
C VAL A 452 25.56 9.63 3.38
N GLY A 453 25.77 9.90 4.66
CA GLY A 453 25.47 9.00 5.76
C GLY A 453 24.09 9.12 6.37
N GLY A 454 23.85 8.27 7.36
CA GLY A 454 22.60 8.30 8.13
C GLY A 454 22.54 7.32 9.29
N ALA A 455 21.44 7.42 10.02
CA ALA A 455 21.13 6.53 11.13
C ALA A 455 19.66 6.11 11.09
N VAL A 456 19.37 4.87 11.46
CA VAL A 456 18.00 4.34 11.60
C VAL A 456 17.64 4.28 13.08
N LEU A 457 16.48 4.80 13.49
CA LEU A 457 15.86 4.57 14.79
C LEU A 457 14.84 3.44 14.65
N SER A 458 14.93 2.42 15.50
CA SER A 458 14.04 1.27 15.42
C SER A 458 13.71 0.63 16.76
N GLY A 459 12.65 -0.19 16.78
CA GLY A 459 12.29 -1.02 17.94
C GLY A 459 13.07 -2.32 18.06
N TYR A 460 14.08 -2.57 17.22
CA TYR A 460 14.78 -3.85 17.16
C TYR A 460 16.31 -3.70 17.14
N ASP A 461 17.02 -4.71 17.64
CA ASP A 461 18.48 -4.69 17.80
C ASP A 461 19.22 -5.35 16.62
N TYR A 462 19.36 -6.67 16.62
CA TYR A 462 20.09 -7.43 15.60
C TYR A 462 19.18 -8.16 14.62
N ALA A 463 17.88 -8.22 14.89
CA ALA A 463 16.84 -8.81 14.04
C ALA A 463 15.47 -8.22 14.44
N PHE A 464 14.51 -8.22 13.52
CA PHE A 464 13.15 -7.75 13.75
C PHE A 464 12.48 -8.45 14.95
N THR A 465 11.53 -7.74 15.54
CA THR A 465 10.76 -8.24 16.69
C THR A 465 9.99 -9.52 16.35
N ASN A 466 9.85 -10.40 17.34
CA ASN A 466 9.04 -11.61 17.22
C ASN A 466 7.58 -11.39 17.63
N ALA A 467 7.21 -10.18 18.08
CA ALA A 467 5.87 -9.87 18.56
C ALA A 467 4.80 -10.05 17.47
N ALA A 468 5.13 -9.67 16.22
CA ALA A 468 4.29 -9.87 15.05
C ALA A 468 5.16 -10.29 13.86
N PRO A 469 4.71 -11.23 13.02
CA PRO A 469 5.47 -11.64 11.85
C PRO A 469 5.49 -10.52 10.80
N TYR A 470 6.69 -10.08 10.42
CA TYR A 470 6.93 -9.02 9.43
C TYR A 470 6.21 -9.30 8.10
N HIS A 471 5.58 -8.28 7.50
CA HIS A 471 4.84 -8.38 6.23
C HIS A 471 3.78 -9.50 6.21
N SER A 472 3.12 -9.74 7.35
CA SER A 472 2.03 -10.71 7.47
C SER A 472 0.68 -10.02 7.66
N VAL A 473 -0.40 -10.74 7.35
CA VAL A 473 -1.77 -10.34 7.74
C VAL A 473 -1.92 -10.26 9.26
N LEU A 474 -1.00 -10.86 10.02
CA LEU A 474 -0.98 -10.85 11.47
C LEU A 474 -0.22 -9.64 12.06
N ASP A 475 0.48 -8.83 11.24
CA ASP A 475 0.99 -7.52 11.69
C ASP A 475 -0.16 -6.52 11.82
N ASP A 476 -1.08 -6.79 12.74
CA ASP A 476 -2.34 -6.10 12.94
C ASP A 476 -2.48 -5.67 14.41
N ALA A 477 -2.80 -4.39 14.62
CA ALA A 477 -2.93 -3.79 15.94
C ALA A 477 -4.04 -4.41 16.79
N ARG A 478 -5.01 -5.08 16.16
CA ARG A 478 -6.11 -5.78 16.84
C ARG A 478 -5.67 -7.10 17.47
N LEU A 479 -4.62 -7.72 16.92
CA LEU A 479 -4.01 -8.95 17.44
C LEU A 479 -2.85 -8.61 18.38
N HIS A 480 -2.08 -7.57 18.04
CA HIS A 480 -0.92 -7.12 18.81
C HIS A 480 -1.04 -5.64 19.14
N ALA A 481 -1.32 -5.31 20.40
CA ALA A 481 -1.50 -3.92 20.82
C ALA A 481 -0.19 -3.11 20.66
N PRO A 482 -0.20 -1.98 19.93
CA PRO A 482 0.97 -1.11 19.77
C PRO A 482 1.38 -0.44 21.08
N ASP A 483 2.68 -0.32 21.31
CA ASP A 483 3.23 0.39 22.47
C ASP A 483 3.23 1.91 22.23
N TYR A 484 2.22 2.59 22.79
CA TYR A 484 2.09 4.04 22.68
C TYR A 484 3.18 4.81 23.42
N GLN A 485 3.82 4.23 24.44
CA GLN A 485 4.97 4.86 25.11
C GLN A 485 6.20 4.82 24.21
N SER A 486 6.42 3.69 23.52
CA SER A 486 7.47 3.58 22.49
C SER A 486 7.24 4.56 21.33
N ILE A 487 6.00 4.65 20.81
CA ILE A 487 5.64 5.57 19.73
C ILE A 487 5.83 7.04 20.16
N ALA A 488 5.37 7.41 21.36
CA ALA A 488 5.51 8.77 21.87
C ALA A 488 6.98 9.15 22.08
N GLY A 489 7.76 8.25 22.68
CA GLY A 489 9.20 8.42 22.86
C GLY A 489 9.94 8.55 21.54
N ALA A 490 9.63 7.69 20.55
CA ALA A 490 10.21 7.76 19.21
C ALA A 490 9.90 9.10 18.52
N ALA A 491 8.65 9.58 18.60
CA ALA A 491 8.26 10.87 18.04
C ALA A 491 9.05 12.04 18.66
N THR A 492 9.21 12.05 19.99
CA THR A 492 10.05 13.04 20.69
C THR A 492 11.52 12.95 20.28
N ILE A 493 12.08 11.74 20.26
CA ILE A 493 13.49 11.51 19.87
C ILE A 493 13.73 11.99 18.45
N VAL A 494 12.84 11.66 17.51
CA VAL A 494 12.94 12.07 16.10
C VAL A 494 12.84 13.58 15.95
N ALA A 495 11.88 14.23 16.60
CA ALA A 495 11.74 15.69 16.55
C ALA A 495 12.98 16.41 17.11
N ARG A 496 13.45 15.98 18.29
CA ARG A 496 14.67 16.52 18.91
C ARG A 496 15.90 16.28 18.04
N SER A 497 16.02 15.08 17.46
CA SER A 497 17.18 14.71 16.64
C SER A 497 17.20 15.47 15.32
N ALA A 498 16.04 15.73 14.71
CA ALA A 498 15.93 16.56 13.51
C ALA A 498 16.39 17.99 13.78
N LEU A 499 15.94 18.60 14.89
CA LEU A 499 16.36 19.94 15.30
C LEU A 499 17.84 19.99 15.68
N ALA A 500 18.35 19.00 16.40
CA ALA A 500 19.76 18.88 16.78
C ALA A 500 20.66 18.74 15.53
N ALA A 501 20.27 17.90 14.57
CA ALA A 501 21.01 17.76 13.32
C ALA A 501 20.97 19.03 12.46
N ALA A 502 19.86 19.78 12.50
CA ALA A 502 19.76 21.08 11.85
C ALA A 502 20.67 22.14 12.47
N TYR A 503 20.84 22.09 13.80
CA TYR A 503 21.70 22.98 14.58
C TYR A 503 23.20 22.72 14.38
N ASP A 504 23.60 21.53 13.91
CA ASP A 504 25.00 21.18 13.71
C ASP A 504 25.69 22.13 12.71
N ASP A 505 26.78 22.75 13.15
CA ASP A 505 27.60 23.68 12.39
C ASP A 505 28.79 22.99 11.70
N GLY A 506 28.78 21.66 11.62
CA GLY A 506 29.85 20.83 11.10
C GLY A 506 30.89 20.42 12.16
N THR A 507 30.71 20.79 13.43
CA THR A 507 31.58 20.30 14.52
C THR A 507 31.19 18.91 15.04
N TYR A 508 30.02 18.39 14.67
CA TYR A 508 29.51 17.08 15.05
C TYR A 508 29.43 16.88 16.57
N ASN A 509 29.11 17.95 17.31
CA ASN A 509 28.93 17.89 18.77
C ASN A 509 27.51 17.45 19.15
N SER A 510 27.30 16.13 19.16
CA SER A 510 25.98 15.54 19.41
C SER A 510 25.38 15.93 20.76
N ALA A 511 26.20 16.09 21.81
CA ALA A 511 25.73 16.43 23.15
C ALA A 511 25.20 17.88 23.23
N ALA A 512 25.93 18.83 22.62
CA ALA A 512 25.49 20.22 22.56
C ALA A 512 24.23 20.38 21.71
N ALA A 513 24.21 19.72 20.54
CA ALA A 513 23.06 19.74 19.63
C ALA A 513 21.80 19.13 20.27
N ALA A 514 21.93 17.98 20.94
CA ALA A 514 20.81 17.35 21.66
C ALA A 514 20.31 18.22 22.82
N THR A 515 21.21 18.87 23.55
CA THR A 515 20.83 19.80 24.64
C THR A 515 20.05 20.99 24.10
N TYR A 516 20.49 21.58 22.98
CA TYR A 516 19.76 22.65 22.30
C TYR A 516 18.33 22.22 21.96
N ALA A 517 18.17 21.06 21.35
CA ALA A 517 16.86 20.56 20.95
C ALA A 517 15.96 20.19 22.15
N ALA A 518 16.52 19.58 23.20
CA ALA A 518 15.76 19.18 24.38
C ALA A 518 15.20 20.37 25.18
N ASN A 519 15.88 21.52 25.13
CA ASN A 519 15.40 22.76 25.76
C ASN A 519 14.20 23.40 25.03
N ILE A 520 13.95 23.01 23.78
CA ILE A 520 12.90 23.60 22.93
C ILE A 520 11.74 22.62 22.76
N ILE A 521 12.03 21.34 22.49
CA ILE A 521 11.02 20.34 22.19
C ILE A 521 10.71 19.51 23.45
N PRO A 522 9.48 19.58 23.99
CA PRO A 522 9.07 18.80 25.16
C PRO A 522 8.89 17.31 24.84
N GLU A 523 8.81 16.49 25.89
CA GLU A 523 8.46 15.07 25.75
C GLU A 523 6.97 14.92 25.46
N LEU A 524 6.63 14.01 24.56
CA LEU A 524 5.26 13.66 24.25
C LEU A 524 4.81 12.53 25.17
N GLU A 525 3.64 12.69 25.77
CA GLU A 525 3.03 11.68 26.63
C GLU A 525 2.33 10.61 25.79
N SER A 526 2.33 9.36 26.27
CA SER A 526 1.64 8.24 25.61
C SER A 526 0.12 8.36 25.58
N THR A 527 -0.44 9.30 26.37
CA THR A 527 -1.87 9.62 26.43
C THR A 527 -2.23 10.90 25.68
N ASP A 528 -1.32 11.48 24.90
CA ASP A 528 -1.62 12.68 24.09
C ASP A 528 -2.81 12.43 23.16
N GLU A 529 -3.77 13.36 23.14
CA GLU A 529 -5.02 13.21 22.38
C GLU A 529 -4.75 13.10 20.87
N THR A 530 -3.74 13.80 20.36
CA THR A 530 -3.36 13.74 18.94
C THR A 530 -2.74 12.38 18.62
N LEU A 531 -1.86 11.86 19.49
CA LEU A 531 -1.32 10.52 19.36
C LEU A 531 -2.44 9.48 19.30
N VAL A 532 -3.36 9.49 20.27
CA VAL A 532 -4.45 8.51 20.33
C VAL A 532 -5.35 8.61 19.10
N THR A 533 -5.66 9.83 18.66
CA THR A 533 -6.48 10.07 17.46
C THR A 533 -5.80 9.59 16.18
N LEU A 534 -4.53 9.92 16.00
CA LEU A 534 -3.77 9.47 14.81
C LEU A 534 -3.59 7.95 14.82
N ALA A 535 -3.31 7.37 15.99
CA ALA A 535 -3.20 5.93 16.17
C ALA A 535 -4.51 5.23 15.78
N ASP A 536 -5.68 5.72 16.21
CA ASP A 536 -6.97 5.18 15.77
C ASP A 536 -7.09 5.13 14.23
N CYS A 537 -6.75 6.24 13.57
CA CYS A 537 -6.81 6.37 12.12
C CYS A 537 -5.92 5.38 11.36
N VAL A 538 -4.69 5.17 11.85
CA VAL A 538 -3.70 4.36 11.11
C VAL A 538 -3.72 2.88 11.49
N PHE A 539 -4.11 2.53 12.71
CA PHE A 539 -4.08 1.15 13.20
C PHE A 539 -5.42 0.44 13.07
N TYR A 540 -6.53 1.16 13.27
CA TYR A 540 -7.84 0.52 13.44
C TYR A 540 -8.88 0.99 12.40
N ASN A 541 -8.89 2.27 12.04
CA ASN A 541 -9.95 2.86 11.23
C ASN A 541 -9.41 3.83 10.17
N SER A 542 -9.12 3.31 8.98
CA SER A 542 -8.63 4.14 7.86
C SER A 542 -9.64 5.20 7.38
N GLY A 543 -10.93 5.02 7.69
CA GLY A 543 -12.00 6.00 7.42
C GLY A 543 -12.30 6.94 8.60
N CYS A 544 -11.35 7.09 9.55
CA CYS A 544 -11.51 7.96 10.69
C CYS A 544 -11.83 9.41 10.27
N ARG A 545 -12.43 10.17 11.18
CA ARG A 545 -12.84 11.55 10.92
C ARG A 545 -11.67 12.44 10.51
N THR A 546 -10.55 12.37 11.25
CA THR A 546 -9.38 13.21 11.03
C THR A 546 -8.80 13.02 9.62
N PHE A 547 -8.47 11.80 9.22
CA PHE A 547 -7.93 11.53 7.89
C PHE A 547 -8.90 11.94 6.79
N ARG A 548 -10.19 11.66 6.96
CA ARG A 548 -11.22 12.03 5.99
C ARG A 548 -11.32 13.55 5.81
N GLU A 549 -11.36 14.31 6.90
CA GLU A 549 -11.46 15.78 6.84
C GLU A 549 -10.21 16.42 6.21
N TYR A 550 -9.01 15.97 6.59
CA TYR A 550 -7.76 16.44 5.98
C TYR A 550 -7.67 16.07 4.49
N ALA A 551 -7.98 14.82 4.12
CA ALA A 551 -7.95 14.40 2.73
C ALA A 551 -8.97 15.13 1.85
N GLN A 552 -10.18 15.40 2.37
CA GLN A 552 -11.20 16.16 1.66
C GLN A 552 -10.83 17.64 1.50
N THR A 553 -10.20 18.23 2.52
CA THR A 553 -9.73 19.61 2.47
C THR A 553 -8.63 19.76 1.43
N GLU A 554 -7.65 18.85 1.40
CA GLU A 554 -6.59 18.82 0.39
C GLU A 554 -7.14 18.63 -1.02
N PHE A 555 -8.11 17.73 -1.21
CA PHE A 555 -8.80 17.59 -2.49
C PHE A 555 -9.49 18.90 -2.92
N SER A 556 -10.14 19.60 -1.99
CA SER A 556 -10.83 20.86 -2.26
C SER A 556 -9.84 22.00 -2.58
N ASN A 557 -8.69 22.01 -1.92
CA ASN A 557 -7.59 22.94 -2.21
C ASN A 557 -7.04 22.71 -3.63
N GLU A 558 -6.73 21.46 -4.00
CA GLU A 558 -6.24 21.13 -5.34
C GLU A 558 -7.26 21.41 -6.44
N LYS A 559 -8.54 21.09 -6.21
CA LYS A 559 -9.63 21.45 -7.13
C LYS A 559 -9.74 22.95 -7.31
N SER A 560 -9.62 23.72 -6.23
CA SER A 560 -9.67 25.19 -6.28
C SER A 560 -8.46 25.79 -7.00
N ARG A 561 -7.27 25.23 -6.77
CA ARG A 561 -6.00 25.66 -7.37
C ARG A 561 -5.97 25.40 -8.87
N THR A 562 -6.33 24.19 -9.28
CA THR A 562 -6.20 23.74 -10.68
C THR A 562 -7.42 24.10 -11.55
N GLY A 563 -8.59 24.26 -10.93
CA GLY A 563 -9.87 24.39 -11.65
C GLY A 563 -10.30 23.12 -12.37
N LEU A 564 -9.58 22.00 -12.20
CA LEU A 564 -9.91 20.72 -12.81
C LEU A 564 -11.08 20.08 -12.07
N ASP A 565 -12.02 19.50 -12.84
CA ASP A 565 -13.01 18.61 -12.25
C ASP A 565 -12.37 17.24 -12.02
N LEU A 566 -11.60 17.16 -10.94
CA LEU A 566 -11.04 15.91 -10.45
C LEU A 566 -12.23 15.03 -10.02
N ARG A 567 -12.26 13.77 -10.47
CA ARG A 567 -13.25 12.79 -10.02
C ARG A 567 -13.26 12.81 -8.48
N ALA A 568 -14.44 13.01 -7.89
CA ALA A 568 -14.58 12.98 -6.45
C ALA A 568 -13.97 11.67 -5.93
N PRO A 569 -13.03 11.72 -4.99
CA PRO A 569 -12.36 10.53 -4.51
C PRO A 569 -13.37 9.61 -3.85
N THR A 570 -13.14 8.31 -3.96
CA THR A 570 -13.80 7.35 -3.09
C THR A 570 -13.40 7.65 -1.65
N THR A 571 -14.38 7.96 -0.82
CA THR A 571 -14.18 8.11 0.63
C THR A 571 -14.22 6.73 1.26
N THR A 572 -13.20 6.42 2.05
CA THR A 572 -13.16 5.18 2.81
C THR A 572 -14.29 5.17 3.83
N ALA A 573 -15.02 4.06 3.93
CA ALA A 573 -16.12 3.95 4.90
C ALA A 573 -15.55 3.93 6.33
N SER A 574 -16.28 4.53 7.28
CA SER A 574 -15.90 4.45 8.69
C SER A 574 -15.89 3.00 9.15
N GLY A 575 -14.87 2.60 9.91
CA GLY A 575 -14.67 1.22 10.38
C GLY A 575 -13.94 0.32 9.38
N THR A 576 -13.46 0.86 8.26
CA THR A 576 -12.65 0.09 7.30
C THR A 576 -11.25 -0.14 7.87
N THR A 577 -10.82 -1.40 7.84
CA THR A 577 -9.47 -1.81 8.25
C THR A 577 -8.40 -1.12 7.38
N PRO A 578 -7.32 -0.58 7.96
CA PRO A 578 -6.21 -0.03 7.19
C PRO A 578 -5.57 -1.06 6.25
N ASN A 579 -5.22 -0.61 5.04
CA ASN A 579 -4.47 -1.39 4.07
C ASN A 579 -3.30 -0.56 3.53
N TYR A 580 -2.08 -1.07 3.72
CA TYR A 580 -0.82 -0.41 3.36
C TYR A 580 -0.17 -0.97 2.08
N TYR A 581 -0.88 -1.78 1.29
CA TYR A 581 -0.44 -2.17 -0.03
C TYR A 581 -0.44 -0.97 -0.99
N VAL A 582 0.68 -0.74 -1.67
CA VAL A 582 0.85 0.38 -2.61
C VAL A 582 -0.15 0.34 -3.79
N GLY A 583 -0.45 -0.85 -4.30
CA GLY A 583 -1.32 -1.10 -5.46
C GLY A 583 -0.85 -0.53 -6.79
N VAL A 584 -1.73 -0.61 -7.80
CA VAL A 584 -1.44 -0.25 -9.18
C VAL A 584 -1.40 1.25 -9.43
N TYR A 585 -0.39 1.73 -10.15
CA TYR A 585 -0.17 3.14 -10.43
C TYR A 585 -0.98 3.61 -11.65
N ASN A 586 -1.94 4.50 -11.43
CA ASN A 586 -2.78 5.13 -12.47
C ASN A 586 -3.36 6.46 -11.97
N ASP A 587 -4.15 7.15 -12.80
CA ASP A 587 -4.73 8.46 -12.49
C ASP A 587 -5.68 8.46 -11.28
N ALA A 588 -6.30 7.32 -10.97
CA ALA A 588 -7.11 7.14 -9.77
C ALA A 588 -6.27 6.78 -8.52
N ASN A 589 -5.00 6.41 -8.72
CA ASN A 589 -4.08 5.97 -7.68
C ASN A 589 -2.74 6.69 -7.74
N GLY A 590 -2.76 8.02 -7.77
CA GLY A 590 -1.58 8.85 -7.56
C GLY A 590 -0.71 9.13 -8.78
N GLN A 591 -1.03 8.63 -9.98
CA GLN A 591 -0.35 9.05 -11.21
C GLN A 591 -0.72 10.51 -11.52
N PRO A 592 0.26 11.42 -11.57
CA PRO A 592 -0.01 12.76 -12.05
C PRO A 592 -0.27 12.75 -13.56
N PHE A 593 -1.04 13.73 -14.00
CA PHE A 593 -1.45 13.88 -15.39
C PHE A 593 -1.49 15.35 -15.77
N VAL A 594 -1.53 15.62 -17.07
CA VAL A 594 -1.67 16.97 -17.62
C VAL A 594 -2.91 17.05 -18.50
N ARG A 595 -3.73 18.08 -18.28
CA ARG A 595 -4.84 18.43 -19.17
C ARG A 595 -4.39 19.49 -20.16
N VAL A 596 -4.58 19.22 -21.45
CA VAL A 596 -4.34 20.15 -22.56
C VAL A 596 -5.63 20.26 -23.38
N GLY A 597 -6.28 21.42 -23.32
CA GLY A 597 -7.64 21.61 -23.81
C GLY A 597 -8.63 20.67 -23.12
N ASP A 598 -9.24 19.78 -23.90
CA ASP A 598 -10.23 18.79 -23.43
C ASP A 598 -9.66 17.38 -23.26
N ARG A 599 -8.34 17.20 -23.43
CA ARG A 599 -7.68 15.89 -23.33
C ARG A 599 -6.76 15.83 -22.13
N THR A 600 -6.65 14.63 -21.57
CA THR A 600 -5.77 14.33 -20.43
C THR A 600 -4.71 13.33 -20.86
N TYR A 601 -3.47 13.59 -20.47
CA TYR A 601 -2.31 12.77 -20.81
C TYR A 601 -1.53 12.36 -19.56
N GLY A 602 -0.96 11.16 -19.55
CA GLY A 602 -0.09 10.69 -18.47
C GLY A 602 1.31 11.32 -18.50
N ALA A 603 1.76 11.72 -19.69
CA ALA A 603 2.90 12.59 -19.97
C ALA A 603 2.66 13.31 -21.31
N TYR A 604 3.32 14.42 -21.56
CA TYR A 604 3.07 15.22 -22.77
C TYR A 604 4.36 15.83 -23.30
N ASN A 605 4.56 15.82 -24.61
CA ASN A 605 5.71 16.48 -25.26
C ASN A 605 5.27 17.48 -26.36
N GLY A 606 3.96 17.71 -26.49
CA GLY A 606 3.40 18.66 -27.44
C GLY A 606 3.64 20.12 -27.03
N LYS A 607 3.39 21.04 -27.97
CA LYS A 607 3.60 22.49 -27.80
C LYS A 607 2.33 23.26 -27.46
N GLU A 608 1.22 22.55 -27.29
CA GLU A 608 -0.11 23.14 -27.15
C GLU A 608 -0.46 23.49 -25.70
N TYR A 609 0.29 23.01 -24.71
CA TYR A 609 0.11 23.39 -23.31
C TYR A 609 0.28 24.90 -23.14
N GLY A 610 -0.67 25.54 -22.47
CA GLY A 610 -0.66 26.97 -22.22
C GLY A 610 -1.46 27.78 -23.25
N ASN A 611 -1.86 27.17 -24.36
CA ASN A 611 -2.79 27.80 -25.31
C ASN A 611 -4.22 27.83 -24.75
N GLY A 612 -4.58 26.85 -23.91
CA GLY A 612 -5.86 26.80 -23.22
C GLY A 612 -5.78 27.42 -21.83
N GLY A 613 -6.75 28.29 -21.49
CA GLY A 613 -6.87 28.82 -20.13
C GLY A 613 -7.30 27.79 -19.06
N SER A 614 -7.63 26.56 -19.47
CA SER A 614 -7.97 25.43 -18.60
C SER A 614 -6.85 24.39 -18.49
N ASP A 615 -5.71 24.62 -19.14
CA ASP A 615 -4.59 23.69 -19.12
C ASP A 615 -3.96 23.68 -17.72
N ALA A 616 -3.82 22.48 -17.15
CA ALA A 616 -3.36 22.33 -15.78
C ALA A 616 -2.83 20.91 -15.53
N PHE A 617 -1.91 20.81 -14.57
CA PHE A 617 -1.47 19.54 -14.02
C PHE A 617 -2.41 19.11 -12.89
N GLY A 618 -2.71 17.81 -12.85
CA GLY A 618 -3.52 17.20 -11.81
C GLY A 618 -2.80 15.99 -11.20
N ILE A 619 -3.14 15.68 -9.96
CA ILE A 619 -2.76 14.44 -9.29
C ILE A 619 -3.89 14.08 -8.33
N LEU A 620 -4.21 12.79 -8.22
CA LEU A 620 -5.20 12.29 -7.26
C LEU A 620 -4.56 11.19 -6.41
N PRO A 621 -3.85 11.55 -5.32
CA PRO A 621 -3.30 10.56 -4.40
C PRO A 621 -4.41 9.87 -3.60
N ARG A 622 -4.10 8.73 -2.99
CA ARG A 622 -5.00 8.03 -2.05
C ARG A 622 -5.36 8.91 -0.85
N GLU A 623 -6.45 8.54 -0.17
CA GLU A 623 -6.90 9.23 1.05
C GLU A 623 -5.77 9.39 2.09
N LYS A 624 -5.02 8.30 2.36
CA LYS A 624 -3.83 8.31 3.24
C LYS A 624 -2.83 9.42 2.89
N ALA A 625 -2.32 9.43 1.65
CA ALA A 625 -1.32 10.40 1.23
C ALA A 625 -1.83 11.85 1.32
N ARG A 626 -3.11 12.09 1.00
CA ARG A 626 -3.71 13.43 1.14
C ARG A 626 -3.87 13.85 2.59
N ALA A 627 -4.32 12.94 3.46
CA ALA A 627 -4.40 13.20 4.89
C ALA A 627 -3.02 13.56 5.47
N ILE A 628 -2.00 12.76 5.15
CA ILE A 628 -0.62 13.00 5.57
C ILE A 628 -0.11 14.36 5.10
N ARG A 629 -0.31 14.72 3.82
CA ARG A 629 0.09 16.05 3.32
C ARG A 629 -0.63 17.18 4.06
N GLY A 630 -1.94 17.06 4.25
CA GLY A 630 -2.74 18.05 4.97
C GLY A 630 -2.28 18.24 6.41
N LEU A 631 -1.98 17.15 7.13
CA LEU A 631 -1.46 17.18 8.49
C LEU A 631 -0.06 17.79 8.56
N LEU A 632 0.85 17.43 7.66
CA LEU A 632 2.19 18.02 7.60
C LEU A 632 2.13 19.53 7.31
N ASN A 633 1.24 19.97 6.41
CA ASN A 633 0.98 21.39 6.19
C ASN A 633 0.45 22.06 7.46
N ASP A 634 -0.51 21.47 8.15
CA ASP A 634 -1.10 22.04 9.36
C ASP A 634 -0.09 22.14 10.50
N TYR A 635 0.76 21.14 10.67
CA TYR A 635 1.76 21.11 11.74
C TYR A 635 2.94 22.03 11.46
N LEU A 636 3.58 21.90 10.29
CA LEU A 636 4.79 22.67 9.99
C LEU A 636 4.49 24.10 9.49
N GLY A 637 3.32 24.34 8.89
CA GLY A 637 2.97 25.63 8.30
C GLY A 637 2.59 26.71 9.32
N ARG A 638 2.33 26.33 10.58
CA ARG A 638 1.98 27.26 11.68
C ARG A 638 3.18 28.05 12.19
N GLY A 639 4.40 27.55 12.02
CA GLY A 639 5.64 28.22 12.43
C GLY A 639 5.87 29.58 11.77
N SER A 640 5.22 29.84 10.63
CA SER A 640 5.24 31.13 9.93
C SER A 640 4.57 32.27 10.70
N VAL A 641 3.68 31.95 11.64
CA VAL A 641 2.91 32.91 12.43
C VAL A 641 3.73 33.32 13.66
N SER A 642 4.84 34.03 13.42
CA SER A 642 5.69 34.57 14.48
C SER A 642 5.22 35.95 14.96
N GLU A 643 5.45 36.27 16.24
CA GLU A 643 5.32 37.63 16.79
C GLU A 643 6.43 38.55 16.26
N SER A 644 6.38 38.94 14.99
CA SER A 644 7.18 40.09 14.57
C SER A 644 6.52 41.36 15.11
N SER A 645 7.14 42.00 16.11
CA SER A 645 6.84 43.35 16.64
C SER A 645 5.82 43.52 17.79
N GLY A 646 5.54 42.49 18.60
CA GLY A 646 4.72 42.63 19.82
C GLY A 646 3.22 42.76 19.57
N GLU A 647 2.76 42.51 18.34
CA GLU A 647 1.37 42.20 18.02
C GLU A 647 1.23 40.68 17.80
N THR A 648 0.26 40.07 18.48
CA THR A 648 -0.12 38.67 18.27
C THR A 648 -0.77 38.53 16.89
N VAL A 649 -0.03 37.99 15.92
CA VAL A 649 -0.60 37.66 14.60
C VAL A 649 -1.56 36.49 14.79
N GLN A 650 -2.87 36.77 14.73
CA GLN A 650 -3.89 35.74 14.85
C GLN A 650 -3.93 34.90 13.56
N VAL A 651 -3.93 33.58 13.71
CA VAL A 651 -4.07 32.67 12.55
C VAL A 651 -5.43 32.89 11.89
N GLN A 652 -5.41 33.24 10.61
CA GLN A 652 -6.61 33.49 9.81
C GLN A 652 -7.46 32.21 9.71
N LYS A 653 -8.76 32.30 10.01
CA LYS A 653 -9.70 31.20 9.82
C LYS A 653 -10.05 30.99 8.35
N CYS A 654 -10.31 29.75 7.97
CA CYS A 654 -10.70 29.39 6.61
C CYS A 654 -11.72 28.26 6.57
N THR A 655 -12.47 28.23 5.48
CA THR A 655 -13.34 27.13 5.06
C THR A 655 -13.01 26.66 3.64
N LYS A 656 -12.29 27.47 2.89
CA LYS A 656 -11.85 27.24 1.51
C LYS A 656 -10.55 27.97 1.24
N LEU A 657 -9.82 27.54 0.21
CA LEU A 657 -8.54 28.13 -0.19
C LEU A 657 -8.59 29.66 -0.39
N ALA A 658 -9.69 30.18 -0.95
CA ALA A 658 -9.84 31.61 -1.22
C ALA A 658 -9.81 32.49 0.05
N ASP A 659 -10.16 31.93 1.21
CA ASP A 659 -10.12 32.65 2.49
C ASP A 659 -8.68 32.96 2.93
N CYS A 660 -7.69 32.25 2.36
CA CYS A 660 -6.27 32.40 2.64
C CYS A 660 -5.54 33.37 1.69
N ALA A 661 -6.23 33.93 0.69
CA ALA A 661 -5.61 34.79 -0.31
C ALA A 661 -5.02 36.10 0.25
N SER A 662 -5.52 36.58 1.39
CA SER A 662 -5.05 37.81 2.05
C SER A 662 -3.98 37.58 3.13
N VAL A 663 -3.54 36.33 3.33
CA VAL A 663 -2.53 35.98 4.34
C VAL A 663 -1.19 36.61 3.98
N LYS A 664 -0.59 37.34 4.94
CA LYS A 664 0.71 38.03 4.76
C LYS A 664 1.88 37.35 5.48
N TYR A 665 1.63 36.40 6.38
CA TYR A 665 2.71 35.70 7.07
C TYR A 665 3.39 34.62 6.20
N CYS A 666 2.82 34.28 5.05
CA CYS A 666 3.45 33.43 4.01
C CYS A 666 4.09 34.28 2.88
N SER A 667 4.65 35.46 3.17
CA SER A 667 4.98 36.47 2.14
C SER A 667 6.40 36.45 1.58
N THR A 668 7.19 35.40 1.82
CA THR A 668 8.42 35.20 1.05
C THR A 668 8.04 34.85 -0.40
N ASN A 669 8.81 35.31 -1.40
CA ASN A 669 8.45 35.32 -2.84
C ASN A 669 8.03 33.96 -3.46
N SER A 670 8.13 32.85 -2.73
CA SER A 670 7.82 31.49 -3.16
C SER A 670 6.87 30.74 -2.21
N ASP A 671 6.37 31.39 -1.16
CA ASP A 671 5.51 30.79 -0.15
C ASP A 671 4.02 31.10 -0.44
N SER A 672 3.13 30.18 -0.10
CA SER A 672 1.70 30.26 -0.41
C SER A 672 0.87 29.71 0.73
N ALA A 673 -0.23 30.38 1.05
CA ALA A 673 -1.14 29.92 2.11
C ALA A 673 -2.16 28.90 1.59
N ILE A 674 -2.44 27.89 2.40
CA ILE A 674 -3.43 26.84 2.15
C ILE A 674 -4.40 26.74 3.34
N CYS A 675 -5.63 26.31 3.09
CA CYS A 675 -6.62 26.06 4.15
C CYS A 675 -6.48 24.63 4.68
N THR A 676 -6.47 24.44 6.00
CA THR A 676 -6.39 23.11 6.63
C THR A 676 -7.73 22.65 7.19
N ALA A 677 -7.87 21.35 7.45
CA ALA A 677 -9.05 20.80 8.12
C ALA A 677 -9.21 21.31 9.56
N GLY A 678 -8.14 21.84 10.17
CA GLY A 678 -8.18 22.59 11.42
C GLY A 678 -8.92 23.94 11.31
N GLY A 679 -9.38 24.33 10.11
CA GLY A 679 -10.17 25.54 9.89
C GLY A 679 -9.34 26.82 9.89
N VAL A 680 -8.04 26.70 9.61
CA VAL A 680 -7.09 27.82 9.61
C VAL A 680 -6.22 27.82 8.37
N CYS A 681 -5.77 29.01 7.99
CA CYS A 681 -4.77 29.18 6.95
C CYS A 681 -3.38 28.93 7.52
N VAL A 682 -2.57 28.15 6.81
CA VAL A 682 -1.17 27.87 7.13
C VAL A 682 -0.33 28.03 5.88
N CYS A 683 0.98 28.22 6.02
CA CYS A 683 1.86 28.23 4.86
C CYS A 683 2.10 26.82 4.33
N LEU A 684 2.19 26.67 3.01
CA LEU A 684 2.38 25.38 2.36
C LEU A 684 3.80 24.87 2.63
N ARG A 685 3.91 23.69 3.21
CA ARG A 685 5.20 23.06 3.57
C ARG A 685 5.36 21.68 2.97
N ALA A 686 4.24 20.99 2.68
CA ALA A 686 4.19 19.62 2.23
C ALA A 686 3.76 19.49 0.77
N HIS A 687 4.36 18.54 0.06
CA HIS A 687 4.20 18.30 -1.36
C HIS A 687 4.13 16.80 -1.66
N TYR A 688 3.52 16.48 -2.79
CA TYR A 688 3.51 15.12 -3.34
C TYR A 688 4.77 14.88 -4.17
N HIS A 689 5.25 13.65 -4.16
CA HIS A 689 6.26 13.16 -5.09
C HIS A 689 5.81 11.83 -5.70
N VAL A 690 6.19 11.61 -6.96
CA VAL A 690 5.92 10.33 -7.64
C VAL A 690 6.64 9.20 -6.90
N ALA A 691 5.94 8.09 -6.68
CA ALA A 691 6.50 6.85 -6.18
C ALA A 691 6.26 5.74 -7.22
N MET A 692 7.24 5.53 -8.08
CA MET A 692 7.23 4.55 -9.16
C MET A 692 8.67 4.14 -9.45
N ASP A 693 8.86 2.90 -9.92
CA ASP A 693 10.17 2.38 -10.30
C ASP A 693 10.89 3.32 -11.29
N GLU A 694 12.17 3.56 -11.02
CA GLU A 694 13.03 4.50 -11.76
C GLU A 694 13.26 4.11 -13.22
N ALA A 695 13.04 2.84 -13.60
CA ALA A 695 13.17 2.36 -14.97
C ALA A 695 11.88 2.55 -15.79
N LEU A 696 10.82 3.14 -15.22
CA LEU A 696 9.53 3.33 -15.88
C LEU A 696 9.19 4.80 -16.06
N LEU A 697 8.52 5.12 -17.16
CA LEU A 697 7.98 6.44 -17.47
C LEU A 697 6.53 6.33 -17.95
N ALA A 698 5.73 7.34 -17.64
CA ALA A 698 4.45 7.50 -18.30
C ALA A 698 4.67 7.77 -19.80
N ALA A 699 3.91 7.09 -20.65
CA ALA A 699 4.03 7.23 -22.10
C ALA A 699 3.58 8.62 -22.55
N GLU A 700 4.41 9.29 -23.33
CA GLU A 700 4.13 10.63 -23.85
C GLU A 700 2.94 10.64 -24.81
N ASN A 701 2.08 11.64 -24.69
CA ASN A 701 0.87 11.85 -25.51
C ASN A 701 -0.16 10.70 -25.45
N GLU A 702 -0.06 9.85 -24.44
CA GLU A 702 -1.02 8.78 -24.18
C GLU A 702 -1.86 9.11 -22.94
N PHE A 703 -3.03 8.50 -22.85
CA PHE A 703 -3.87 8.63 -21.65
C PHE A 703 -3.12 8.08 -20.40
N PRO A 704 -3.42 8.58 -19.19
CA PRO A 704 -2.90 8.00 -17.96
C PRO A 704 -3.11 6.48 -17.88
N GLY A 705 -2.25 5.78 -17.15
CA GLY A 705 -2.22 4.31 -17.07
C GLY A 705 -1.45 3.64 -18.22
N ARG A 706 -0.69 4.40 -19.00
CA ARG A 706 0.19 3.89 -20.07
C ARG A 706 1.64 4.20 -19.70
N PHE A 707 2.47 3.16 -19.67
CA PHE A 707 3.85 3.25 -19.23
C PHE A 707 4.79 2.54 -20.19
N VAL A 708 6.00 3.07 -20.30
CA VAL A 708 7.10 2.53 -21.09
C VAL A 708 8.32 2.35 -20.19
N VAL A 709 9.22 1.48 -20.61
CA VAL A 709 10.55 1.37 -19.98
C VAL A 709 11.39 2.56 -20.45
N ASP A 710 12.02 3.25 -19.52
CA ASP A 710 13.00 4.31 -19.82
C ASP A 710 14.31 3.68 -20.30
N GLU A 711 14.39 3.38 -21.59
CA GLU A 711 15.59 2.77 -22.19
C GLU A 711 16.85 3.63 -22.03
N THR A 712 16.72 4.91 -21.68
CA THR A 712 17.86 5.83 -21.52
C THR A 712 18.44 5.77 -20.12
N ASN A 713 17.58 5.71 -19.09
CA ASN A 713 18.02 5.75 -17.69
C ASN A 713 17.91 4.41 -16.95
N ASP A 714 17.33 3.38 -17.58
CA ASP A 714 17.25 2.05 -16.99
C ASP A 714 18.65 1.42 -16.81
N GLN A 715 19.06 1.28 -15.56
CA GLN A 715 20.32 0.64 -15.18
C GLN A 715 20.23 -0.90 -15.15
N GLY A 716 19.06 -1.48 -15.41
CA GLY A 716 18.86 -2.93 -15.42
C GLY A 716 18.77 -3.58 -14.05
N VAL A 717 18.81 -2.79 -12.97
CA VAL A 717 18.90 -3.29 -11.58
C VAL A 717 17.59 -3.23 -10.81
N SER A 718 16.66 -2.33 -11.18
CA SER A 718 15.40 -2.18 -10.46
C SER A 718 14.42 -3.32 -10.78
N PRO A 719 13.56 -3.74 -9.84
CA PRO A 719 12.69 -4.88 -10.03
C PRO A 719 11.52 -4.62 -10.99
N MET A 720 11.09 -3.36 -11.21
CA MET A 720 9.94 -3.01 -12.06
C MET A 720 8.69 -3.83 -11.77
N TYR A 721 8.21 -3.83 -10.53
CA TYR A 721 7.00 -4.57 -10.19
C TYR A 721 5.78 -4.09 -10.98
N THR A 722 5.03 -5.01 -11.58
CA THR A 722 3.76 -4.73 -12.26
C THR A 722 2.71 -5.77 -11.87
N GLU A 723 1.46 -5.34 -11.73
CA GLU A 723 0.32 -6.20 -11.44
C GLU A 723 -0.50 -6.41 -12.73
N PRO A 724 -0.76 -7.66 -13.15
CA PRO A 724 -1.62 -7.96 -14.30
C PRO A 724 -3.04 -7.47 -14.05
N TYR A 725 -3.80 -7.21 -15.12
CA TYR A 725 -5.24 -7.04 -14.99
C TYR A 725 -5.90 -8.39 -14.75
N TRP A 726 -6.80 -8.42 -13.78
CA TRP A 726 -7.52 -9.62 -13.36
C TRP A 726 -9.02 -9.30 -13.22
N SER A 727 -9.86 -10.32 -13.32
CA SER A 727 -11.32 -10.16 -13.35
C SER A 727 -11.88 -9.87 -11.96
N ASN A 728 -12.91 -9.03 -11.87
CA ASN A 728 -13.71 -8.86 -10.64
C ASN A 728 -14.40 -10.16 -10.17
N SER A 729 -14.41 -11.20 -11.00
CA SER A 729 -14.92 -12.53 -10.65
C SER A 729 -13.84 -13.47 -10.10
N VAL A 730 -12.61 -12.97 -9.91
CA VAL A 730 -11.55 -13.75 -9.27
C VAL A 730 -11.94 -14.09 -7.85
N GLY A 731 -11.76 -15.36 -7.49
CA GLY A 731 -12.00 -15.83 -6.14
C GLY A 731 -12.39 -17.29 -6.08
N VAL A 732 -12.86 -17.69 -4.91
CA VAL A 732 -13.24 -19.08 -4.60
C VAL A 732 -14.70 -19.19 -4.17
N LYS A 733 -15.33 -20.29 -4.57
CA LYS A 733 -16.65 -20.71 -4.11
C LYS A 733 -16.54 -22.09 -3.46
N VAL A 734 -17.26 -22.30 -2.37
CA VAL A 734 -17.40 -23.61 -1.73
C VAL A 734 -18.85 -24.04 -1.90
N TYR A 735 -19.09 -25.26 -2.37
CA TYR A 735 -20.46 -25.76 -2.57
C TYR A 735 -20.53 -27.28 -2.50
N ARG A 736 -21.77 -27.78 -2.44
CA ARG A 736 -22.02 -29.22 -2.44
C ARG A 736 -22.00 -29.76 -3.88
N ASP A 737 -21.05 -30.63 -4.22
CA ASP A 737 -21.12 -31.37 -5.48
C ASP A 737 -22.05 -32.58 -5.32
N VAL A 738 -23.01 -32.70 -6.23
CA VAL A 738 -23.99 -33.81 -6.27
C VAL A 738 -23.64 -34.80 -7.39
N GLY A 739 -22.52 -34.59 -8.07
CA GLY A 739 -22.05 -35.36 -9.21
C GLY A 739 -22.93 -35.17 -10.45
N GLN A 740 -22.57 -35.87 -11.52
CA GLN A 740 -23.27 -35.77 -12.81
C GLN A 740 -24.58 -36.57 -12.85
N LEU A 741 -24.76 -37.55 -11.97
CA LEU A 741 -25.88 -38.50 -12.02
C LEU A 741 -27.26 -37.81 -11.80
N PRO A 742 -27.47 -36.95 -10.79
CA PRO A 742 -28.75 -36.25 -10.62
C PRO A 742 -29.11 -35.35 -11.81
N GLY A 743 -28.11 -34.68 -12.37
CA GLY A 743 -28.25 -33.85 -13.58
C GLY A 743 -28.66 -34.69 -14.79
N LEU A 744 -28.01 -35.83 -15.01
CA LEU A 744 -28.34 -36.76 -16.08
C LEU A 744 -29.76 -37.34 -15.91
N VAL A 745 -30.12 -37.76 -14.70
CA VAL A 745 -31.47 -38.28 -14.40
C VAL A 745 -32.53 -37.21 -14.66
N THR A 746 -32.28 -35.97 -14.22
CA THR A 746 -33.20 -34.85 -14.45
C THR A 746 -33.31 -34.50 -15.93
N LEU A 747 -32.21 -34.52 -16.66
CA LEU A 747 -32.19 -34.31 -18.11
C LEU A 747 -33.00 -35.40 -18.84
N VAL A 748 -32.78 -36.67 -18.50
CA VAL A 748 -33.50 -37.81 -19.10
C VAL A 748 -35.00 -37.73 -18.79
N LEU A 749 -35.38 -37.43 -17.54
CA LEU A 749 -36.78 -37.24 -17.15
C LEU A 749 -37.41 -36.05 -17.88
N GLY A 750 -36.68 -34.94 -18.01
CA GLY A 750 -37.11 -33.74 -18.72
C GLY A 750 -37.35 -34.01 -20.21
N ILE A 751 -36.42 -34.70 -20.88
CA ILE A 751 -36.57 -35.15 -22.27
C ILE A 751 -37.79 -36.07 -22.40
N GLY A 752 -37.94 -37.06 -21.51
CA GLY A 752 -39.07 -37.97 -21.50
C GLY A 752 -40.42 -37.26 -21.38
N MET A 753 -40.53 -36.29 -20.46
CA MET A 753 -41.74 -35.52 -20.25
C MET A 753 -42.03 -34.57 -21.43
N ALA A 754 -41.02 -33.98 -22.05
CA ALA A 754 -41.17 -33.16 -23.25
C ALA A 754 -41.71 -33.98 -24.43
N VAL A 755 -41.17 -35.18 -24.66
CA VAL A 755 -41.63 -36.11 -25.71
C VAL A 755 -43.08 -36.55 -25.46
N LEU A 756 -43.41 -36.94 -24.22
CA LEU A 756 -44.78 -37.31 -23.84
C LEU A 756 -45.77 -36.15 -24.05
N SER A 757 -45.40 -34.94 -23.64
CA SER A 757 -46.23 -33.75 -23.81
C SER A 757 -46.44 -33.40 -25.28
N PHE A 758 -45.38 -33.52 -26.09
CA PHE A 758 -45.47 -33.33 -27.54
C PHE A 758 -46.40 -34.34 -28.19
N PHE A 759 -46.29 -35.63 -27.83
CA PHE A 759 -47.17 -36.68 -28.35
C PHE A 759 -48.63 -36.48 -27.92
N ALA A 760 -48.87 -36.15 -26.65
CA ALA A 760 -50.21 -35.84 -26.15
C ALA A 760 -50.84 -34.64 -26.88
N ALA A 761 -50.07 -33.56 -27.09
CA ALA A 761 -50.51 -32.39 -27.85
C ALA A 761 -50.79 -32.73 -29.32
N PHE A 762 -49.98 -33.59 -29.94
CA PHE A 762 -50.20 -34.08 -31.29
C PHE A 762 -51.50 -34.90 -31.40
N VAL A 763 -51.73 -35.83 -30.47
CA VAL A 763 -52.97 -36.64 -30.41
C VAL A 763 -54.19 -35.74 -30.19
N LEU A 764 -54.13 -34.78 -29.26
CA LEU A 764 -55.18 -33.77 -29.05
C LEU A 764 -55.46 -32.95 -30.31
N LYS A 765 -54.41 -32.49 -31.02
CA LYS A 765 -54.54 -31.75 -32.28
C LYS A 765 -55.22 -32.59 -33.38
N VAL A 766 -54.88 -33.87 -33.48
CA VAL A 766 -55.53 -34.80 -34.43
C VAL A 766 -56.98 -35.08 -34.02
N GLY A 767 -57.26 -35.25 -32.72
CA GLY A 767 -58.61 -35.42 -32.18
C GLY A 767 -59.52 -34.22 -32.42
N LEU A 768 -59.04 -33.00 -32.11
CA LEU A 768 -59.78 -31.75 -32.34
C LEU A 768 -59.99 -31.45 -33.84
N LYS A 769 -59.13 -31.94 -34.73
CA LYS A 769 -59.37 -31.89 -36.19
C LYS A 769 -60.54 -32.78 -36.62
N LYS A 770 -60.80 -33.89 -35.93
CA LYS A 770 -61.93 -34.78 -36.21
C LYS A 770 -63.27 -34.23 -35.70
N GLU A 771 -63.29 -33.45 -34.63
CA GLU A 771 -64.53 -32.82 -34.12
C GLU A 771 -65.01 -31.63 -34.95
N LYS A 772 -64.20 -31.04 -35.84
CA LYS A 772 -64.66 -30.00 -36.78
C LYS A 772 -65.42 -30.53 -38.02
N LEU A 773 -65.66 -31.84 -38.09
CA LEU A 773 -66.38 -32.51 -39.18
C LEU A 773 -67.75 -33.08 -38.76
N TYR A 774 -68.29 -32.64 -37.61
CA TYR A 774 -69.68 -32.85 -37.21
C TYR A 774 -70.39 -31.53 -36.91
#